data_AF-A0AB40CTB5-F1
#
_entry.id   AF-A0AB40CTB5-F1
#
_cell.length_a   1.000
_cell.length_b   1.000
_cell.length_c   1.000
_cell.angle_alpha   90.00
_cell.angle_beta   90.00
_cell.angle_gamma   90.00
#
_symmetry.space_group_name_H-M   'P 1'
#
loop_
_entity.id
_entity.type
_entity.pdbx_description
1 polymer ?
#
loop_
_entity_poly.entity_id
_entity_poly.type
_entity_poly.pdbx_seq_one_letter_code
_entity_poly.pdbx_strand_id
1 'polypeptide(L)'
;MNYEKLLHSFCKKAFEDYKRTTFLEADLQCSKAIQNIENKLRAACHVSDATLGNIIQVLDNLLTEYKSSSHGPGKWRKLAAFLQQCLKGPILDLVNKQLDQIISERSALELKCRAFEDKLGLLQKQLEANERHRAEYLARYEKALSDKQNISAEYSQTIMNLNSKCNTLEERCLSLSKALEHVKRESSDWKTKYDNSCLELQAVEEKFTAQIAALESRRSIAEGRLAAACEQAKSAVEEASEWKRKYDVATGELKTVLEKSTFAQKRSNKELQTREDALRAEFSNFLARKEEEIKNLIVKFDNAENQSINLASQLKAAESKLKNHELEALSLRDEINELNEKLDFAKTTALSHEREARILEQEKNHLQEKFILECKKFDEADERCRAAEREAKRAIELADAARAEMVTAEKEKNEVQQLAAERLALIERAERHVQSLEGEKSKLMEEIEKLRQSETDVVSKAVLLESRVEEREREIEEMLSQNNAQRSNTVQVLESLLATERKARAEANSRAEALSLQLQATQGKLDALHQELTAVRLNENALDGKLRTVPHGKRLRTGDYLGTDSVQDMDVDFEVKGRKRAKTSTNHLKFTHTDDGASAFHGDDRNQSQQTEETETEDYAKFTVLKLKQELTKHGFGAQLLQLKNPTKKDILALYVKLVLKKQLYS
;
A
#
# COMPACT_ATOMS: atom_id res chain seq x y z
N MET A 1 34.18 -131.96 -8.27
CA MET A 1 34.25 -131.59 -9.71
C MET A 1 32.95 -131.05 -10.31
N ASN A 2 31.92 -131.83 -10.71
CA ASN A 2 30.76 -131.21 -11.43
C ASN A 2 29.92 -130.26 -10.56
N TYR A 3 29.48 -130.68 -9.36
CA TYR A 3 28.69 -129.84 -8.45
C TYR A 3 29.40 -128.55 -8.02
N GLU A 4 30.72 -128.62 -7.87
CA GLU A 4 31.61 -127.51 -7.51
C GLU A 4 31.67 -126.43 -8.59
N LYS A 5 31.76 -126.83 -9.87
CA LYS A 5 31.64 -125.91 -11.02
C LYS A 5 30.25 -125.27 -11.10
N LEU A 6 29.20 -126.01 -10.76
CA LEU A 6 27.82 -125.52 -10.73
C LEU A 6 27.58 -124.52 -9.59
N LEU A 7 28.11 -124.80 -8.40
CA LEU A 7 28.06 -123.88 -7.26
C LEU A 7 28.84 -122.60 -7.54
N HIS A 8 30.05 -122.71 -8.11
CA HIS A 8 30.85 -121.55 -8.50
C HIS A 8 30.15 -120.70 -9.58
N SER A 9 29.51 -121.32 -10.59
CA SER A 9 28.77 -120.56 -11.61
C SER A 9 27.50 -119.90 -11.06
N PHE A 10 26.78 -120.57 -10.16
CA PHE A 10 25.64 -119.99 -9.44
C PHE A 10 26.06 -118.81 -8.57
N CYS A 11 27.06 -118.97 -7.69
CA CYS A 11 27.54 -117.90 -6.83
C CYS A 11 28.10 -116.71 -7.62
N LYS A 12 28.83 -116.96 -8.73
CA LYS A 12 29.30 -115.91 -9.63
C LYS A 12 28.15 -115.16 -10.28
N LYS A 13 27.09 -115.86 -10.73
CA LYS A 13 25.91 -115.23 -11.31
C LYS A 13 25.15 -114.40 -10.27
N ALA A 14 24.85 -114.99 -9.10
CA ALA A 14 24.15 -114.31 -8.02
C ALA A 14 24.91 -113.05 -7.53
N PHE A 15 26.25 -113.12 -7.46
CA PHE A 15 27.09 -111.96 -7.14
C PHE A 15 27.01 -110.86 -8.21
N GLU A 16 27.12 -111.20 -9.50
CA GLU A 16 27.00 -110.22 -10.58
C GLU A 16 25.58 -109.64 -10.71
N ASP A 17 24.53 -110.43 -10.48
CA ASP A 17 23.14 -109.95 -10.47
C ASP A 17 22.86 -109.05 -9.24
N TYR A 18 23.39 -109.37 -8.06
CA TYR A 18 23.34 -108.51 -6.87
C TYR A 18 24.12 -107.20 -7.06
N LYS A 19 25.35 -107.29 -7.59
CA LYS A 19 26.20 -106.14 -7.96
C LYS A 19 25.53 -105.24 -9.01
N ARG A 20 24.87 -105.82 -10.00
CA ARG A 20 24.08 -105.08 -11.02
C ARG A 20 22.89 -104.38 -10.38
N THR A 21 22.17 -105.05 -9.48
CA THR A 21 21.00 -104.49 -8.78
C THR A 21 21.40 -103.34 -7.86
N THR A 22 22.40 -103.54 -7.01
CA THR A 22 22.93 -102.51 -6.09
C THR A 22 23.57 -101.33 -6.82
N PHE A 23 24.25 -101.55 -7.95
CA PHE A 23 24.74 -100.44 -8.78
C PHE A 23 23.60 -99.64 -9.42
N LEU A 24 22.52 -100.31 -9.86
CA LEU A 24 21.36 -99.65 -10.48
C LEU A 24 20.54 -98.87 -9.44
N GLU A 25 20.41 -99.41 -8.22
CA GLU A 25 19.79 -98.71 -7.09
C GLU A 25 20.63 -97.50 -6.63
N ALA A 26 21.95 -97.65 -6.47
CA ALA A 26 22.84 -96.54 -6.13
C ALA A 26 22.84 -95.44 -7.21
N ASP A 27 22.76 -95.83 -8.49
CA ASP A 27 22.63 -94.89 -9.61
C ASP A 27 21.26 -94.17 -9.61
N LEU A 28 20.17 -94.85 -9.24
CA LEU A 28 18.85 -94.26 -9.02
C LEU A 28 18.85 -93.28 -7.83
N GLN A 29 19.52 -93.63 -6.73
CA GLN A 29 19.71 -92.73 -5.57
C GLN A 29 20.48 -91.47 -5.97
N CYS A 30 21.57 -91.60 -6.74
CA CYS A 30 22.30 -90.45 -7.30
C CYS A 30 21.39 -89.54 -8.15
N SER A 31 20.50 -90.11 -8.97
CA SER A 31 19.51 -89.32 -9.74
C SER A 31 18.50 -88.59 -8.85
N LYS A 32 17.95 -89.25 -7.82
CA LYS A 32 17.02 -88.63 -6.87
C LYS A 32 17.68 -87.49 -6.09
N ALA A 33 18.93 -87.68 -5.65
CA ALA A 33 19.71 -86.65 -4.96
C ALA A 33 19.97 -85.44 -5.86
N ILE A 34 20.39 -85.66 -7.12
CA ILE A 34 20.58 -84.58 -8.11
C ILE A 34 19.30 -83.80 -8.37
N GLN A 35 18.15 -84.47 -8.52
CA GLN A 35 16.88 -83.78 -8.75
C GLN A 35 16.42 -82.95 -7.54
N ASN A 36 16.72 -83.40 -6.31
CA ASN A 36 16.51 -82.62 -5.09
C ASN A 36 17.40 -81.35 -5.08
N ILE A 37 18.68 -81.50 -5.44
CA ILE A 37 19.64 -80.38 -5.54
C ILE A 37 19.21 -79.38 -6.62
N GLU A 38 18.73 -79.86 -7.78
CA GLU A 38 18.19 -79.01 -8.85
C GLU A 38 17.01 -78.17 -8.37
N ASN A 39 16.07 -78.77 -7.63
CA ASN A 39 14.90 -78.09 -7.08
C ASN A 39 15.30 -77.05 -6.01
N LYS A 40 16.17 -77.41 -5.06
CA LYS A 40 16.71 -76.49 -4.04
C LYS A 40 17.45 -75.31 -4.69
N LEU A 41 18.30 -75.56 -5.69
CA LEU A 41 19.04 -74.52 -6.42
C LEU A 41 18.11 -73.62 -7.23
N ARG A 42 17.15 -74.19 -7.97
CA ARG A 42 16.17 -73.42 -8.75
C ARG A 42 15.36 -72.49 -7.84
N ALA A 43 14.93 -72.96 -6.67
CA ALA A 43 14.24 -72.13 -5.68
C ALA A 43 15.12 -70.97 -5.18
N ALA A 44 16.40 -71.21 -4.88
CA ALA A 44 17.34 -70.13 -4.51
C ALA A 44 17.51 -69.09 -5.63
N CYS A 45 17.53 -69.50 -6.90
CA CYS A 45 17.58 -68.61 -8.07
C CYS A 45 16.28 -67.81 -8.34
N HIS A 46 15.21 -68.01 -7.55
CA HIS A 46 13.92 -67.32 -7.71
C HIS A 46 13.58 -66.35 -6.57
N VAL A 47 14.47 -66.18 -5.58
CA VAL A 47 14.32 -65.14 -4.55
C VAL A 47 14.65 -63.77 -5.16
N SER A 48 13.88 -62.74 -4.81
CA SER A 48 13.99 -61.37 -5.35
C SER A 48 15.41 -60.79 -5.28
N ASP A 49 16.08 -61.01 -4.16
CA ASP A 49 17.39 -60.43 -3.81
C ASP A 49 18.53 -61.45 -3.92
N ALA A 50 18.34 -62.49 -4.75
CA ALA A 50 19.31 -63.58 -4.87
C ALA A 50 20.57 -63.13 -5.62
N THR A 51 21.66 -62.91 -4.88
CA THR A 51 22.97 -62.61 -5.49
C THR A 51 23.63 -63.87 -6.04
N LEU A 52 24.47 -63.72 -7.08
CA LEU A 52 25.26 -64.82 -7.63
C LEU A 52 26.15 -65.49 -6.55
N GLY A 53 26.71 -64.70 -5.63
CA GLY A 53 27.49 -65.20 -4.50
C GLY A 53 26.67 -66.10 -3.55
N ASN A 54 25.46 -65.67 -3.18
CA ASN A 54 24.56 -66.46 -2.33
C ASN A 54 24.19 -67.80 -2.99
N ILE A 55 23.94 -67.79 -4.29
CA ILE A 55 23.60 -69.01 -5.06
C ILE A 55 24.80 -69.95 -5.22
N ILE A 56 26.01 -69.42 -5.41
CA ILE A 56 27.25 -70.23 -5.42
C ILE A 56 27.46 -70.89 -4.05
N GLN A 57 27.21 -70.19 -2.94
CA GLN A 57 27.32 -70.77 -1.59
C GLN A 57 26.26 -71.86 -1.35
N VAL A 58 25.01 -71.64 -1.78
CA VAL A 58 23.95 -72.67 -1.75
C VAL A 58 24.37 -73.89 -2.58
N LEU A 59 24.92 -73.68 -3.78
CA LEU A 59 25.39 -74.76 -4.63
C LEU A 59 26.51 -75.58 -3.96
N ASP A 60 27.54 -74.96 -3.38
CA ASP A 60 28.62 -75.74 -2.73
C ASP A 60 28.15 -76.51 -1.49
N ASN A 61 27.23 -75.93 -0.70
CA ASN A 61 26.58 -76.63 0.41
C ASN A 61 25.81 -77.89 -0.06
N LEU A 62 25.14 -77.81 -1.21
CA LEU A 62 24.44 -78.95 -1.81
C LEU A 62 25.38 -79.96 -2.49
N LEU A 63 26.49 -79.49 -3.05
CA LEU A 63 27.52 -80.37 -3.62
C LEU A 63 28.27 -81.12 -2.52
N THR A 64 28.44 -80.54 -1.33
CA THR A 64 29.02 -81.23 -0.16
C THR A 64 28.04 -82.25 0.46
N GLU A 65 26.74 -81.93 0.51
CA GLU A 65 25.66 -82.91 0.80
C GLU A 65 25.70 -84.10 -0.18
N TYR A 66 25.85 -83.87 -1.49
CA TYR A 66 25.98 -84.96 -2.48
C TYR A 66 27.30 -85.74 -2.41
N LYS A 67 28.42 -85.05 -2.13
CA LYS A 67 29.74 -85.68 -1.99
C LYS A 67 29.74 -86.72 -0.87
N SER A 68 29.03 -86.47 0.24
CA SER A 68 28.93 -87.39 1.39
C SER A 68 27.84 -88.46 1.24
N SER A 69 26.63 -88.09 0.81
CA SER A 69 25.43 -88.97 0.84
C SER A 69 25.30 -90.00 -0.29
N SER A 70 25.92 -89.77 -1.45
CA SER A 70 25.69 -90.58 -2.66
C SER A 70 26.88 -91.48 -3.00
N HIS A 71 26.63 -92.68 -3.54
CA HIS A 71 27.67 -93.68 -3.87
C HIS A 71 27.39 -94.38 -5.22
N GLY A 72 28.32 -95.22 -5.67
CA GLY A 72 28.16 -96.03 -6.90
C GLY A 72 28.86 -95.47 -8.15
N PRO A 73 28.99 -96.29 -9.22
CA PRO A 73 29.87 -95.99 -10.35
C PRO A 73 29.39 -94.83 -11.25
N GLY A 74 28.09 -94.48 -11.23
CA GLY A 74 27.55 -93.38 -12.02
C GLY A 74 27.71 -91.98 -11.38
N LYS A 75 27.99 -91.91 -10.07
CA LYS A 75 27.93 -90.69 -9.22
C LYS A 75 28.52 -89.45 -9.88
N TRP A 76 29.78 -89.54 -10.32
CA TRP A 76 30.53 -88.40 -10.85
C TRP A 76 30.10 -87.99 -12.25
N ARG A 77 29.69 -88.95 -13.10
CA ARG A 77 29.17 -88.66 -14.45
C ARG A 77 27.87 -87.87 -14.38
N LYS A 78 26.95 -88.27 -13.48
CA LYS A 78 25.70 -87.54 -13.26
C LYS A 78 25.95 -86.15 -12.66
N LEU A 79 26.87 -86.03 -11.71
CA LEU A 79 27.22 -84.73 -11.11
C LEU A 79 27.80 -83.75 -12.14
N ALA A 80 28.69 -84.22 -13.02
CA ALA A 80 29.26 -83.38 -14.09
C ALA A 80 28.21 -82.89 -15.09
N ALA A 81 27.26 -83.75 -15.48
CA ALA A 81 26.14 -83.37 -16.35
C ALA A 81 25.21 -82.35 -15.67
N PHE A 82 24.87 -82.58 -14.40
CA PHE A 82 24.07 -81.66 -13.59
C PHE A 82 24.71 -80.26 -13.45
N LEU A 83 26.02 -80.21 -13.15
CA LEU A 83 26.77 -78.95 -13.05
C LEU A 83 26.76 -78.19 -14.38
N GLN A 84 26.97 -78.88 -15.51
CA GLN A 84 26.93 -78.29 -16.84
C GLN A 84 25.53 -77.76 -17.20
N GLN A 85 24.46 -78.42 -16.75
CA GLN A 85 23.09 -77.95 -16.94
C GLN A 85 22.77 -76.74 -16.06
N CYS A 86 23.19 -76.72 -14.79
CA CYS A 86 22.92 -75.60 -13.88
C CYS A 86 23.59 -74.30 -14.32
N LEU A 87 24.84 -74.38 -14.77
CA LEU A 87 25.59 -73.24 -15.32
C LEU A 87 25.01 -72.71 -16.65
N LYS A 88 24.16 -73.49 -17.34
CA LYS A 88 23.48 -73.11 -18.59
C LYS A 88 21.99 -72.77 -18.43
N GLY A 89 21.43 -72.99 -17.25
CA GLY A 89 20.03 -72.70 -16.92
C GLY A 89 19.95 -71.75 -15.72
N PRO A 90 19.51 -72.20 -14.53
CA PRO A 90 19.10 -71.32 -13.43
C PRO A 90 20.16 -70.34 -12.91
N ILE A 91 21.46 -70.60 -13.13
CA ILE A 91 22.53 -69.65 -12.79
C ILE A 91 22.70 -68.59 -13.90
N LEU A 92 22.63 -68.99 -15.17
CA LEU A 92 22.68 -68.08 -16.32
C LEU A 92 21.42 -67.20 -16.38
N ASP A 93 20.25 -67.78 -16.11
CA ASP A 93 18.96 -67.07 -16.06
C ASP A 93 18.97 -65.95 -15.01
N LEU A 94 19.64 -66.17 -13.86
CA LEU A 94 19.83 -65.15 -12.83
C LEU A 94 20.75 -64.03 -13.32
N VAL A 95 21.91 -64.39 -13.86
CA VAL A 95 22.91 -63.42 -14.34
C VAL A 95 22.32 -62.54 -15.46
N ASN A 96 21.53 -63.13 -16.36
CA ASN A 96 20.81 -62.38 -17.39
C ASN A 96 19.79 -61.42 -16.78
N LYS A 97 18.94 -61.86 -15.83
CA LYS A 97 17.99 -60.95 -15.14
C LYS A 97 18.69 -59.78 -14.42
N GLN A 98 19.84 -60.03 -13.78
CA GLN A 98 20.64 -58.98 -13.15
C GLN A 98 21.25 -58.02 -14.18
N LEU A 99 21.70 -58.54 -15.33
CA LEU A 99 22.20 -57.74 -16.45
C LEU A 99 21.08 -56.85 -17.04
N ASP A 100 19.90 -57.41 -17.29
CA ASP A 100 18.74 -56.70 -17.82
C ASP A 100 18.26 -55.59 -16.87
N GLN A 101 18.23 -55.87 -15.55
CA GLN A 101 17.94 -54.88 -14.52
C GLN A 101 18.95 -53.72 -14.57
N ILE A 102 20.26 -54.02 -14.55
CA ILE A 102 21.34 -53.02 -14.63
C ILE A 102 21.27 -52.21 -15.93
N ILE A 103 20.95 -52.84 -17.06
CA ILE A 103 20.75 -52.14 -18.35
C ILE A 103 19.56 -51.19 -18.26
N SER A 104 18.43 -51.61 -17.68
CA SER A 104 17.25 -50.76 -17.52
C SER A 104 17.49 -49.55 -16.60
N GLU A 105 18.23 -49.75 -15.50
CA GLU A 105 18.63 -48.69 -14.58
C GLU A 105 19.60 -47.71 -15.25
N ARG A 106 20.57 -48.22 -16.01
CA ARG A 106 21.51 -47.39 -16.79
C ARG A 106 20.76 -46.55 -17.82
N SER A 107 19.80 -47.13 -18.56
CA SER A 107 18.97 -46.39 -19.52
C SER A 107 18.07 -45.34 -18.83
N ALA A 108 17.53 -45.64 -17.64
CA ALA A 108 16.77 -44.68 -16.86
C ALA A 108 17.65 -43.53 -16.30
N LEU A 109 18.93 -43.80 -15.99
CA LEU A 109 19.91 -42.78 -15.64
C LEU A 109 20.33 -41.93 -16.84
N GLU A 110 20.62 -42.54 -17.99
CA GLU A 110 20.92 -41.82 -19.25
C GLU A 110 19.80 -40.83 -19.63
N LEU A 111 18.53 -41.25 -19.51
CA LEU A 111 17.37 -40.39 -19.74
C LEU A 111 17.28 -39.23 -18.73
N LYS A 112 17.58 -39.48 -17.44
CA LYS A 112 17.63 -38.42 -16.42
C LYS A 112 18.76 -37.42 -16.69
N CYS A 113 19.94 -37.88 -17.11
CA CYS A 113 21.06 -37.00 -17.47
C CYS A 113 20.67 -36.06 -18.61
N ARG A 114 20.10 -36.58 -19.70
CA ARG A 114 19.62 -35.76 -20.83
C ARG A 114 18.55 -34.75 -20.40
N ALA A 115 17.59 -35.16 -19.56
CA ALA A 115 16.57 -34.25 -19.04
C ALA A 115 17.16 -33.14 -18.14
N PHE A 116 18.29 -33.38 -17.45
CA PHE A 116 19.03 -32.34 -16.75
C PHE A 116 19.83 -31.45 -17.69
N GLU A 117 20.45 -31.99 -18.75
CA GLU A 117 21.16 -31.24 -19.80
C GLU A 117 20.21 -30.28 -20.53
N ASP A 118 19.02 -30.76 -20.95
CA ASP A 118 17.97 -29.94 -21.56
C ASP A 118 17.52 -28.81 -20.62
N LYS A 119 17.30 -29.12 -19.34
CA LYS A 119 16.91 -28.13 -18.32
C LYS A 119 18.01 -27.08 -18.09
N LEU A 120 19.28 -27.49 -18.08
CA LEU A 120 20.43 -26.60 -17.93
C LEU A 120 20.56 -25.69 -19.15
N GLY A 121 20.41 -26.22 -20.36
CA GLY A 121 20.39 -25.43 -21.60
C GLY A 121 19.22 -24.44 -21.69
N LEU A 122 18.05 -24.76 -21.12
CA LEU A 122 16.94 -23.80 -20.98
C LEU A 122 17.27 -22.68 -19.99
N LEU A 123 17.81 -23.02 -18.81
CA LEU A 123 18.24 -22.03 -17.81
C LEU A 123 19.34 -21.11 -18.33
N GLN A 124 20.30 -21.64 -19.11
CA GLN A 124 21.36 -20.85 -19.73
C GLN A 124 20.79 -19.85 -20.74
N LYS A 125 19.88 -20.28 -21.63
CA LYS A 125 19.18 -19.37 -22.57
C LYS A 125 18.39 -18.28 -21.86
N GLN A 126 17.79 -18.60 -20.71
CA GLN A 126 17.07 -17.63 -19.87
C GLN A 126 18.03 -16.63 -19.20
N LEU A 127 19.20 -17.08 -18.75
CA LEU A 127 20.26 -16.23 -18.21
C LEU A 127 20.78 -15.25 -19.28
N GLU A 128 21.17 -15.76 -20.45
CA GLU A 128 21.64 -14.92 -21.57
C GLU A 128 20.60 -13.89 -22.02
N ALA A 129 19.30 -14.22 -21.98
CA ALA A 129 18.22 -13.29 -22.29
C ALA A 129 18.10 -12.19 -21.21
N ASN A 130 18.20 -12.54 -19.94
CA ASN A 130 18.21 -11.59 -18.83
C ASN A 130 19.43 -10.65 -18.91
N GLU A 131 20.63 -11.19 -19.18
CA GLU A 131 21.84 -10.41 -19.37
C GLU A 131 21.74 -9.43 -20.55
N ARG A 132 21.16 -9.87 -21.68
CA ARG A 132 20.86 -8.98 -22.82
C ARG A 132 19.90 -7.85 -22.44
N HIS A 133 18.80 -8.14 -21.75
CA HIS A 133 17.90 -7.10 -21.26
C HIS A 133 18.55 -6.16 -20.25
N ARG A 134 19.43 -6.66 -19.37
CA ARG A 134 20.21 -5.85 -18.43
C ARG A 134 21.19 -4.91 -19.15
N ALA A 135 21.85 -5.40 -20.20
CA ALA A 135 22.75 -4.60 -21.03
C ALA A 135 22.00 -3.52 -21.81
N GLU A 136 20.85 -3.84 -22.41
CA GLU A 136 19.97 -2.85 -23.06
C GLU A 136 19.49 -1.78 -22.07
N TYR A 137 19.12 -2.17 -20.85
CA TYR A 137 18.65 -1.25 -19.82
C TYR A 137 19.75 -0.27 -19.41
N LEU A 138 20.98 -0.76 -19.19
CA LEU A 138 22.15 0.07 -18.92
C LEU A 138 22.45 1.03 -20.06
N ALA A 139 22.47 0.56 -21.32
CA ALA A 139 22.72 1.41 -22.48
C ALA A 139 21.66 2.52 -22.65
N ARG A 140 20.39 2.26 -22.31
CA ARG A 140 19.32 3.28 -22.28
C ARG A 140 19.57 4.32 -21.18
N TYR A 141 20.04 3.91 -20.00
CA TYR A 141 20.39 4.81 -18.90
C TYR A 141 21.64 5.66 -19.20
N GLU A 142 22.70 5.06 -19.75
CA GLU A 142 23.90 5.76 -20.18
C GLU A 142 23.58 6.80 -21.26
N LYS A 143 22.73 6.46 -22.24
CA LYS A 143 22.23 7.42 -23.22
C LYS A 143 21.46 8.56 -22.55
N ALA A 144 20.51 8.27 -21.67
CA ALA A 144 19.73 9.31 -20.98
C ALA A 144 20.60 10.25 -20.11
N LEU A 145 21.70 9.73 -19.54
CA LEU A 145 22.70 10.54 -18.84
C LEU A 145 23.50 11.43 -19.81
N SER A 146 23.90 10.92 -20.97
CA SER A 146 24.57 11.71 -22.02
C SER A 146 23.66 12.80 -22.59
N ASP A 147 22.41 12.46 -22.94
CA ASP A 147 21.41 13.41 -23.42
C ASP A 147 21.17 14.53 -22.38
N LYS A 148 21.08 14.18 -21.08
CA LYS A 148 21.00 15.15 -19.97
C LYS A 148 22.26 16.04 -19.88
N GLN A 149 23.45 15.49 -20.05
CA GLN A 149 24.70 16.27 -20.02
C GLN A 149 24.78 17.25 -21.19
N ASN A 150 24.38 16.83 -22.39
CA ASN A 150 24.33 17.67 -23.59
C ASN A 150 23.36 18.85 -23.38
N ILE A 151 22.12 18.57 -22.94
CA ILE A 151 21.11 19.59 -22.61
C ILE A 151 21.62 20.54 -21.50
N SER A 152 22.33 20.03 -20.49
CA SER A 152 22.92 20.86 -19.44
C SER A 152 24.03 21.78 -19.96
N ALA A 153 24.80 21.35 -20.96
CA ALA A 153 25.82 22.16 -21.62
C ALA A 153 25.18 23.24 -22.52
N GLU A 154 24.14 22.89 -23.28
CA GLU A 154 23.35 23.82 -24.10
C GLU A 154 22.71 24.93 -23.25
N TYR A 155 22.09 24.59 -22.12
CA TYR A 155 21.57 25.59 -21.17
C TYR A 155 22.69 26.45 -20.59
N SER A 156 23.84 25.87 -20.22
CA SER A 156 24.98 26.63 -19.69
C SER A 156 25.51 27.64 -20.71
N GLN A 157 25.68 27.23 -21.97
CA GLN A 157 26.08 28.10 -23.07
C GLN A 157 25.02 29.19 -23.35
N THR A 158 23.74 28.85 -23.25
CA THR A 158 22.62 29.79 -23.41
C THR A 158 22.63 30.85 -22.30
N ILE A 159 22.86 30.45 -21.05
CA ILE A 159 23.02 31.37 -19.90
C ILE A 159 24.24 32.28 -20.09
N MET A 160 25.39 31.76 -20.52
CA MET A 160 26.57 32.59 -20.86
C MET A 160 26.28 33.59 -22.00
N ASN A 161 25.54 33.17 -23.02
CA ASN A 161 25.11 34.02 -24.14
C ASN A 161 24.03 35.05 -23.76
N LEU A 162 23.28 34.82 -22.68
CA LEU A 162 22.34 35.79 -22.12
C LEU A 162 23.07 36.78 -21.20
N ASN A 163 23.94 36.31 -20.30
CA ASN A 163 24.72 37.16 -19.41
C ASN A 163 25.61 38.14 -20.19
N SER A 164 26.27 37.71 -21.27
CA SER A 164 27.05 38.63 -22.13
C SER A 164 26.17 39.68 -22.82
N LYS A 165 24.93 39.34 -23.21
CA LYS A 165 23.95 40.31 -23.72
C LYS A 165 23.47 41.27 -22.63
N CYS A 166 23.23 40.80 -21.40
CA CYS A 166 22.88 41.64 -20.26
C CYS A 166 24.00 42.65 -19.96
N ASN A 167 25.26 42.20 -19.88
CA ASN A 167 26.41 43.10 -19.66
C ASN A 167 26.50 44.18 -20.76
N THR A 168 26.37 43.80 -22.05
CA THR A 168 26.40 44.80 -23.14
C THR A 168 25.16 45.70 -23.18
N LEU A 169 24.03 45.29 -22.59
CA LEU A 169 22.87 46.15 -22.39
C LEU A 169 23.10 47.13 -21.24
N GLU A 170 23.66 46.67 -20.12
CA GLU A 170 24.03 47.50 -18.97
C GLU A 170 25.07 48.58 -19.36
N GLU A 171 26.09 48.21 -20.14
CA GLU A 171 27.06 49.16 -20.72
C GLU A 171 26.39 50.23 -21.60
N ARG A 172 25.35 49.86 -22.37
CA ARG A 172 24.53 50.79 -23.16
C ARG A 172 23.65 51.67 -22.28
N CYS A 173 23.01 51.12 -21.24
CA CYS A 173 22.23 51.90 -20.28
C CYS A 173 23.11 52.89 -19.51
N LEU A 174 24.34 52.50 -19.13
CA LEU A 174 25.31 53.38 -18.47
C LEU A 174 25.84 54.47 -19.41
N SER A 175 26.08 54.18 -20.69
CA SER A 175 26.52 55.20 -21.66
C SER A 175 25.41 56.17 -22.04
N LEU A 176 24.18 55.69 -22.27
CA LEU A 176 22.99 56.53 -22.47
C LEU A 176 22.68 57.40 -21.25
N SER A 177 22.83 56.87 -20.03
CA SER A 177 22.66 57.67 -18.80
C SER A 177 23.70 58.79 -18.72
N LYS A 178 24.98 58.50 -19.02
CA LYS A 178 26.04 59.53 -19.08
C LYS A 178 25.78 60.59 -20.16
N ALA A 179 25.22 60.20 -21.31
CA ALA A 179 24.82 61.12 -22.37
C ALA A 179 23.62 62.01 -21.96
N LEU A 180 22.62 61.43 -21.29
CA LEU A 180 21.48 62.18 -20.74
C LEU A 180 21.94 63.22 -19.70
N GLU A 181 22.84 62.86 -18.78
CA GLU A 181 23.44 63.80 -17.84
C GLU A 181 24.43 64.78 -18.48
N HIS A 182 24.81 64.61 -19.75
CA HIS A 182 25.50 65.62 -20.54
C HIS A 182 24.49 66.65 -21.08
N VAL A 183 23.48 66.17 -21.80
CA VAL A 183 22.43 67.01 -22.41
C VAL A 183 21.65 67.82 -21.37
N LYS A 184 21.41 67.25 -20.17
CA LYS A 184 20.82 68.00 -19.04
C LYS A 184 21.66 69.21 -18.62
N ARG A 185 22.98 69.05 -18.52
CA ARG A 185 23.91 70.14 -18.16
C ARG A 185 23.99 71.19 -19.25
N GLU A 186 24.11 70.77 -20.51
CA GLU A 186 24.06 71.68 -21.65
C GLU A 186 22.74 72.46 -21.70
N SER A 187 21.61 71.81 -21.39
CA SER A 187 20.30 72.45 -21.31
C SER A 187 20.21 73.47 -20.17
N SER A 188 20.75 73.17 -18.98
CA SER A 188 20.82 74.17 -17.89
C SER A 188 21.77 75.32 -18.20
N ASP A 189 22.88 75.07 -18.90
CA ASP A 189 23.83 76.10 -19.32
C ASP A 189 23.20 77.01 -20.39
N TRP A 190 22.49 76.45 -21.36
CA TRP A 190 21.74 77.21 -22.37
C TRP A 190 20.60 78.01 -21.76
N LYS A 191 19.85 77.43 -20.82
CA LYS A 191 18.83 78.18 -20.06
C LYS A 191 19.46 79.35 -19.31
N THR A 192 20.55 79.13 -18.58
CA THR A 192 21.23 80.20 -17.82
C THR A 192 21.73 81.32 -18.74
N LYS A 193 22.25 80.99 -19.94
CA LYS A 193 22.61 81.98 -20.96
C LYS A 193 21.40 82.77 -21.47
N TYR A 194 20.28 82.08 -21.76
CA TYR A 194 19.04 82.71 -22.21
C TYR A 194 18.45 83.64 -21.15
N ASP A 195 18.32 83.17 -19.90
CA ASP A 195 17.80 83.94 -18.77
C ASP A 195 18.66 85.21 -18.55
N ASN A 196 19.99 85.10 -18.64
CA ASN A 196 20.91 86.25 -18.60
C ASN A 196 20.68 87.23 -19.77
N SER A 197 20.57 86.74 -21.01
CA SER A 197 20.30 87.59 -22.18
C SER A 197 18.94 88.30 -22.09
N CYS A 198 17.93 87.68 -21.48
CA CYS A 198 16.65 88.34 -21.20
C CYS A 198 16.79 89.47 -20.18
N LEU A 199 17.60 89.29 -19.12
CA LEU A 199 17.91 90.35 -18.15
C LEU A 199 18.70 91.50 -18.80
N GLU A 200 19.64 91.21 -19.70
CA GLU A 200 20.37 92.23 -20.47
C GLU A 200 19.42 93.04 -21.39
N LEU A 201 18.49 92.36 -22.07
CA LEU A 201 17.47 93.01 -22.90
C LEU A 201 16.52 93.88 -22.08
N GLN A 202 16.01 93.38 -20.94
CA GLN A 202 15.17 94.17 -20.04
C GLN A 202 15.92 95.41 -19.53
N ALA A 203 17.19 95.27 -19.12
CA ALA A 203 18.02 96.39 -18.69
C ALA A 203 18.41 97.36 -19.83
N VAL A 204 18.10 97.05 -21.09
CA VAL A 204 18.18 97.96 -22.25
C VAL A 204 16.83 98.61 -22.52
N GLU A 205 15.73 97.86 -22.43
CA GLU A 205 14.36 98.36 -22.55
C GLU A 205 14.03 99.40 -21.46
N GLU A 206 14.43 99.15 -20.21
CA GLU A 206 14.29 100.10 -19.10
C GLU A 206 15.08 101.40 -19.37
N LYS A 207 16.27 101.32 -19.98
CA LYS A 207 17.07 102.50 -20.38
C LYS A 207 16.40 103.29 -21.50
N PHE A 208 15.82 102.62 -22.50
CA PHE A 208 15.06 103.30 -23.56
C PHE A 208 13.79 103.94 -23.00
N THR A 209 13.07 103.26 -22.11
CA THR A 209 11.87 103.78 -21.44
C THR A 209 12.20 105.05 -20.62
N ALA A 210 13.32 105.04 -19.88
CA ALA A 210 13.79 106.22 -19.16
C ALA A 210 14.19 107.38 -20.10
N GLN A 211 14.79 107.09 -21.26
CA GLN A 211 15.09 108.11 -22.28
C GLN A 211 13.82 108.70 -22.91
N ILE A 212 12.81 107.87 -23.19
CA ILE A 212 11.50 108.32 -23.70
C ILE A 212 10.84 109.27 -22.69
N ALA A 213 10.72 108.86 -21.42
CA ALA A 213 10.15 109.72 -20.37
C ALA A 213 10.91 111.05 -20.19
N ALA A 214 12.24 111.05 -20.32
CA ALA A 214 13.05 112.26 -20.29
C ALA A 214 12.81 113.17 -21.51
N LEU A 215 12.61 112.59 -22.71
CA LEU A 215 12.25 113.33 -23.93
C LEU A 215 10.83 113.90 -23.87
N GLU A 216 9.87 113.15 -23.33
CA GLU A 216 8.48 113.59 -23.13
C GLU A 216 8.39 114.72 -22.10
N SER A 217 9.11 114.61 -20.98
CA SER A 217 9.26 115.70 -20.01
C SER A 217 9.85 116.97 -20.66
N ARG A 218 10.93 116.81 -21.44
CA ARG A 218 11.55 117.94 -22.16
C ARG A 218 10.64 118.54 -23.24
N ARG A 219 9.83 117.71 -23.91
CA ARG A 219 8.79 118.13 -24.86
C ARG A 219 7.71 118.94 -24.15
N SER A 220 7.17 118.46 -23.03
CA SER A 220 6.15 119.17 -22.25
C SER A 220 6.64 120.54 -21.77
N ILE A 221 7.89 120.64 -21.32
CA ILE A 221 8.53 121.91 -20.96
C ILE A 221 8.64 122.85 -22.18
N ALA A 222 8.92 122.32 -23.38
CA ALA A 222 8.99 123.11 -24.60
C ALA A 222 7.59 123.57 -25.08
N GLU A 223 6.57 122.72 -24.98
CA GLU A 223 5.17 123.04 -25.27
C GLU A 223 4.63 124.12 -24.30
N GLY A 224 4.96 124.04 -23.01
CA GLY A 224 4.63 125.08 -22.03
C GLY A 224 5.32 126.44 -22.32
N ARG A 225 6.57 126.41 -22.77
CA ARG A 225 7.29 127.63 -23.23
C ARG A 225 6.66 128.22 -24.50
N LEU A 226 6.25 127.37 -25.45
CA LEU A 226 5.57 127.79 -26.67
C LEU A 226 4.22 128.45 -26.33
N ALA A 227 3.42 127.85 -25.45
CA ALA A 227 2.15 128.41 -25.00
C ALA A 227 2.33 129.80 -24.36
N ALA A 228 3.32 129.97 -23.48
CA ALA A 228 3.63 131.26 -22.87
C ALA A 228 4.04 132.34 -23.91
N ALA A 229 4.86 131.96 -24.90
CA ALA A 229 5.25 132.86 -25.98
C ALA A 229 4.07 133.23 -26.90
N CYS A 230 3.17 132.29 -27.18
CA CYS A 230 1.94 132.54 -27.92
C CYS A 230 1.01 133.52 -27.17
N GLU A 231 0.86 133.39 -25.86
CA GLU A 231 0.03 134.31 -25.06
C GLU A 231 0.62 135.72 -25.01
N GLN A 232 1.94 135.82 -24.86
CA GLN A 232 2.66 137.10 -24.93
C GLN A 232 2.51 137.76 -26.31
N ALA A 233 2.50 136.99 -27.38
CA ALA A 233 2.26 137.48 -28.74
C ALA A 233 0.81 137.96 -28.95
N LYS A 234 -0.20 137.26 -28.41
CA LYS A 234 -1.61 137.73 -28.43
C LYS A 234 -1.75 139.07 -27.73
N SER A 235 -1.20 139.18 -26.52
CA SER A 235 -1.25 140.40 -25.71
C SER A 235 -0.65 141.61 -26.45
N ALA A 236 0.47 141.43 -27.16
CA ALA A 236 1.05 142.46 -28.02
C ALA A 236 0.19 142.82 -29.25
N VAL A 237 -0.56 141.86 -29.82
CA VAL A 237 -1.50 142.11 -30.93
C VAL A 237 -2.75 142.87 -30.44
N GLU A 238 -3.24 142.56 -29.23
CA GLU A 238 -4.33 143.30 -28.59
C GLU A 238 -3.92 144.75 -28.31
N GLU A 239 -2.72 144.99 -27.76
CA GLU A 239 -2.19 146.34 -27.58
C GLU A 239 -2.01 147.09 -28.92
N ALA A 240 -1.52 146.42 -29.97
CA ALA A 240 -1.44 147.02 -31.30
C ALA A 240 -2.84 147.41 -31.86
N SER A 241 -3.87 146.63 -31.55
CA SER A 241 -5.26 146.93 -31.93
C SER A 241 -5.83 148.15 -31.19
N GLU A 242 -5.49 148.31 -29.91
CA GLU A 242 -5.77 149.50 -29.10
C GLU A 242 -5.14 150.77 -29.70
N TRP A 243 -3.87 150.69 -30.14
CA TRP A 243 -3.18 151.80 -30.77
C TRP A 243 -3.79 152.17 -32.13
N LYS A 244 -4.18 151.18 -32.94
CA LYS A 244 -4.90 151.42 -34.21
C LYS A 244 -6.23 152.14 -33.97
N ARG A 245 -7.02 151.69 -32.99
CA ARG A 245 -8.30 152.32 -32.60
C ARG A 245 -8.14 153.80 -32.21
N LYS A 246 -7.02 154.18 -31.60
CA LYS A 246 -6.69 155.58 -31.25
C LYS A 246 -6.36 156.42 -32.51
N TYR A 247 -5.70 155.84 -33.50
CA TYR A 247 -5.37 156.50 -34.78
C TYR A 247 -6.61 156.72 -35.67
N ASP A 248 -7.50 155.73 -35.76
CA ASP A 248 -8.68 155.81 -36.62
C ASP A 248 -9.65 156.94 -36.20
N VAL A 249 -9.73 157.27 -34.90
CA VAL A 249 -10.49 158.43 -34.39
C VAL A 249 -9.90 159.76 -34.90
N ALA A 250 -8.58 159.95 -34.78
CA ALA A 250 -7.91 161.19 -35.16
C ALA A 250 -7.98 161.50 -36.67
N THR A 251 -8.16 160.49 -37.53
CA THR A 251 -8.31 160.69 -38.97
C THR A 251 -9.75 160.98 -39.41
N GLY A 252 -10.75 160.72 -38.55
CA GLY A 252 -12.15 161.07 -38.82
C GLY A 252 -12.41 162.58 -38.78
N GLU A 253 -11.86 163.25 -37.77
CA GLU A 253 -12.08 164.69 -37.51
C GLU A 253 -11.52 165.61 -38.62
N LEU A 254 -10.51 165.13 -39.36
CA LEU A 254 -9.89 165.86 -40.48
C LEU A 254 -10.73 165.84 -41.78
N LYS A 255 -11.63 164.87 -41.97
CA LYS A 255 -12.43 164.78 -43.21
C LYS A 255 -13.62 165.74 -43.23
N THR A 256 -14.23 166.01 -42.08
CA THR A 256 -15.46 166.83 -41.95
C THR A 256 -15.28 168.33 -42.31
N VAL A 257 -14.06 168.78 -42.52
CA VAL A 257 -13.74 170.18 -42.89
C VAL A 257 -13.67 170.38 -44.42
N LEU A 258 -13.37 169.34 -45.19
CA LEU A 258 -13.01 169.46 -46.61
C LEU A 258 -14.22 169.59 -47.56
N GLU A 259 -15.39 169.06 -47.17
CA GLU A 259 -16.52 168.83 -48.08
C GLU A 259 -17.42 170.07 -48.34
N LYS A 260 -17.08 171.25 -47.80
CA LYS A 260 -17.93 172.46 -47.89
C LYS A 260 -17.54 173.48 -48.98
N SER A 261 -16.53 173.22 -49.81
CA SER A 261 -15.93 174.24 -50.69
C SER A 261 -16.23 174.12 -52.21
N THR A 262 -16.79 173.02 -52.70
CA THR A 262 -16.68 172.60 -54.12
C THR A 262 -17.96 172.68 -54.95
N PHE A 263 -18.91 173.56 -54.61
CA PHE A 263 -20.24 173.60 -55.26
C PHE A 263 -20.43 174.65 -56.38
N ALA A 264 -19.53 175.62 -56.56
CA ALA A 264 -19.82 176.85 -57.32
C ALA A 264 -18.81 177.25 -58.42
N GLN A 265 -18.58 176.40 -59.44
CA GLN A 265 -17.92 176.82 -60.70
C GLN A 265 -18.23 175.89 -61.90
N LYS A 266 -19.47 175.41 -62.06
CA LYS A 266 -19.79 174.28 -62.98
C LYS A 266 -20.99 174.52 -63.91
N ARG A 267 -21.14 175.72 -64.53
CA ARG A 267 -22.35 176.03 -65.33
C ARG A 267 -22.25 177.03 -66.51
N SER A 268 -21.17 177.04 -67.29
CA SER A 268 -21.21 177.52 -68.69
C SER A 268 -20.15 176.75 -69.49
N ASN A 269 -20.53 175.67 -70.18
CA ASN A 269 -20.97 175.64 -71.58
C ASN A 269 -19.90 176.20 -72.54
N LYS A 270 -19.29 175.39 -73.43
CA LYS A 270 -19.88 174.68 -74.60
C LYS A 270 -20.32 175.68 -75.67
N GLU A 271 -20.16 175.45 -76.99
CA GLU A 271 -20.07 174.17 -77.73
C GLU A 271 -19.48 174.43 -79.13
N LEU A 272 -18.57 173.58 -79.68
CA LEU A 272 -18.45 173.30 -81.14
C LEU A 272 -17.36 172.29 -81.57
N GLN A 273 -16.17 172.25 -80.94
CA GLN A 273 -15.11 171.27 -81.34
C GLN A 273 -15.48 169.80 -81.00
N THR A 274 -16.63 169.58 -80.35
CA THR A 274 -17.23 168.29 -79.96
C THR A 274 -17.71 167.43 -81.15
N ARG A 275 -17.04 167.52 -82.29
CA ARG A 275 -17.24 166.68 -83.49
C ARG A 275 -15.96 165.97 -83.94
N GLU A 276 -14.80 166.33 -83.38
CA GLU A 276 -13.50 165.71 -83.72
C GLU A 276 -13.11 164.60 -82.72
N ASP A 277 -13.33 164.82 -81.43
CA ASP A 277 -12.98 163.86 -80.36
C ASP A 277 -13.82 162.57 -80.40
N ALA A 278 -15.03 162.63 -80.97
CA ALA A 278 -15.97 161.51 -81.03
C ALA A 278 -15.35 160.26 -81.68
N LEU A 279 -14.63 160.42 -82.79
CA LEU A 279 -14.01 159.32 -83.53
C LEU A 279 -12.77 158.75 -82.83
N ARG A 280 -12.14 159.50 -81.92
CA ARG A 280 -10.98 159.02 -81.14
C ARG A 280 -11.43 158.19 -79.93
N ALA A 281 -12.62 158.49 -79.37
CA ALA A 281 -13.16 157.79 -78.21
C ALA A 281 -13.63 156.35 -78.51
N GLU A 282 -14.17 156.08 -79.70
CA GLU A 282 -14.75 154.76 -80.04
C GLU A 282 -13.69 153.65 -80.15
N PHE A 283 -12.57 153.91 -80.83
CA PHE A 283 -11.47 152.95 -80.96
C PHE A 283 -10.84 152.58 -79.60
N SER A 284 -10.67 153.55 -78.69
CA SER A 284 -10.13 153.30 -77.36
C SER A 284 -11.05 152.41 -76.51
N ASN A 285 -12.37 152.62 -76.59
CA ASN A 285 -13.35 151.78 -75.92
C ASN A 285 -13.41 150.33 -76.47
N PHE A 286 -13.12 150.13 -77.76
CA PHE A 286 -13.08 148.78 -78.34
C PHE A 286 -11.86 147.98 -77.83
N LEU A 287 -10.68 148.62 -77.78
CA LEU A 287 -9.45 148.00 -77.26
C LEU A 287 -9.58 147.59 -75.79
N ALA A 288 -10.07 148.49 -74.93
CA ALA A 288 -10.25 148.21 -73.50
C ALA A 288 -11.18 147.01 -73.23
N ARG A 289 -12.23 146.81 -74.05
CA ARG A 289 -13.10 145.62 -73.97
C ARG A 289 -12.37 144.33 -74.35
N LYS A 290 -11.49 144.37 -75.34
CA LYS A 290 -10.71 143.19 -75.76
C LYS A 290 -9.58 142.85 -74.78
N GLU A 291 -8.95 143.82 -74.14
CA GLU A 291 -8.03 143.56 -73.03
C GLU A 291 -8.74 142.88 -71.85
N GLU A 292 -9.98 143.29 -71.54
CA GLU A 292 -10.75 142.69 -70.45
C GLU A 292 -11.26 141.28 -70.80
N GLU A 293 -11.68 141.02 -72.05
CA GLU A 293 -11.93 139.65 -72.52
C GLU A 293 -10.69 138.76 -72.38
N ILE A 294 -9.50 139.26 -72.73
CA ILE A 294 -8.23 138.51 -72.63
C ILE A 294 -7.92 138.16 -71.17
N LYS A 295 -8.01 139.11 -70.22
CA LYS A 295 -7.81 138.81 -68.79
C LYS A 295 -8.77 137.74 -68.27
N ASN A 296 -10.04 137.82 -68.66
CA ASN A 296 -11.07 136.84 -68.26
C ASN A 296 -10.86 135.46 -68.89
N LEU A 297 -10.15 135.36 -70.02
CA LEU A 297 -9.72 134.09 -70.60
C LEU A 297 -8.46 133.53 -69.90
N ILE A 298 -7.49 134.38 -69.54
CA ILE A 298 -6.29 133.98 -68.78
C ILE A 298 -6.70 133.37 -67.43
N VAL A 299 -7.52 134.05 -66.62
CA VAL A 299 -7.96 133.53 -65.32
C VAL A 299 -8.70 132.18 -65.44
N LYS A 300 -9.42 131.94 -66.55
CA LYS A 300 -10.07 130.65 -66.83
C LYS A 300 -9.07 129.57 -67.25
N PHE A 301 -8.05 129.94 -68.02
CA PHE A 301 -6.95 129.05 -68.39
C PHE A 301 -6.16 128.63 -67.15
N ASP A 302 -5.71 129.59 -66.33
CA ASP A 302 -4.96 129.35 -65.09
C ASP A 302 -5.73 128.42 -64.14
N ASN A 303 -7.04 128.63 -63.99
CA ASN A 303 -7.88 127.75 -63.16
C ASN A 303 -8.01 126.34 -63.75
N ALA A 304 -8.13 126.19 -65.08
CA ALA A 304 -8.17 124.88 -65.73
C ALA A 304 -6.81 124.15 -65.65
N GLU A 305 -5.69 124.87 -65.77
CA GLU A 305 -4.34 124.33 -65.62
C GLU A 305 -4.09 123.87 -64.18
N ASN A 306 -4.48 124.65 -63.17
CA ASN A 306 -4.40 124.25 -61.77
C ASN A 306 -5.28 123.02 -61.46
N GLN A 307 -6.47 122.90 -62.07
CA GLN A 307 -7.30 121.69 -61.96
C GLN A 307 -6.63 120.48 -62.61
N SER A 308 -6.00 120.65 -63.78
CA SER A 308 -5.23 119.60 -64.48
C SER A 308 -4.04 119.11 -63.65
N ILE A 309 -3.25 120.03 -63.08
CA ILE A 309 -2.11 119.71 -62.20
C ILE A 309 -2.57 118.94 -60.95
N ASN A 310 -3.69 119.35 -60.35
CA ASN A 310 -4.26 118.68 -59.19
C ASN A 310 -4.70 117.23 -59.53
N LEU A 311 -5.45 117.05 -60.63
CA LEU A 311 -5.86 115.72 -61.10
C LEU A 311 -4.66 114.82 -61.44
N ALA A 312 -3.62 115.36 -62.08
CA ALA A 312 -2.38 114.61 -62.36
C ALA A 312 -1.65 114.18 -61.08
N SER A 313 -1.68 115.01 -60.03
CA SER A 313 -1.11 114.65 -58.72
C SER A 313 -1.92 113.55 -58.01
N GLN A 314 -3.25 113.58 -58.11
CA GLN A 314 -4.14 112.56 -57.57
C GLN A 314 -3.98 111.23 -58.33
N LEU A 315 -3.89 111.25 -59.66
CA LEU A 315 -3.64 110.07 -60.49
C LEU A 315 -2.33 109.38 -60.06
N LYS A 316 -1.24 110.15 -59.95
CA LYS A 316 0.07 109.64 -59.53
C LYS A 316 0.07 109.05 -58.10
N ALA A 317 -0.78 109.59 -57.21
CA ALA A 317 -0.99 109.06 -55.86
C ALA A 317 -1.92 107.83 -55.82
N ALA A 318 -2.76 107.62 -56.84
CA ALA A 318 -3.54 106.39 -57.02
C ALA A 318 -2.68 105.28 -57.65
N GLU A 319 -1.84 105.61 -58.63
CA GLU A 319 -0.89 104.66 -59.26
C GLU A 319 0.11 104.07 -58.26
N SER A 320 0.63 104.87 -57.31
CA SER A 320 1.54 104.37 -56.28
C SER A 320 0.83 103.43 -55.30
N LYS A 321 -0.41 103.74 -54.90
CA LYS A 321 -1.25 102.84 -54.08
C LYS A 321 -1.55 101.53 -54.81
N LEU A 322 -1.90 101.60 -56.10
CA LEU A 322 -2.15 100.41 -56.92
C LEU A 322 -0.93 99.48 -56.94
N LYS A 323 0.27 100.03 -57.16
CA LYS A 323 1.54 99.27 -57.16
C LYS A 323 1.87 98.67 -55.79
N ASN A 324 1.59 99.37 -54.70
CA ASN A 324 1.74 98.81 -53.35
C ASN A 324 0.79 97.62 -53.15
N HIS A 325 -0.49 97.76 -53.51
CA HIS A 325 -1.47 96.68 -53.41
C HIS A 325 -1.16 95.50 -54.37
N GLU A 326 -0.54 95.75 -55.52
CA GLU A 326 -0.05 94.70 -56.43
C GLU A 326 1.11 93.90 -55.80
N LEU A 327 2.05 94.57 -55.11
CA LEU A 327 3.12 93.91 -54.35
C LEU A 327 2.58 93.14 -53.13
N GLU A 328 1.61 93.71 -52.39
CA GLU A 328 0.91 93.03 -51.30
C GLU A 328 0.18 91.78 -51.80
N ALA A 329 -0.51 91.86 -52.94
CA ALA A 329 -1.21 90.73 -53.55
C ALA A 329 -0.27 89.64 -54.10
N LEU A 330 0.97 89.98 -54.47
CA LEU A 330 2.01 89.00 -54.79
C LEU A 330 2.54 88.32 -53.52
N SER A 331 2.88 89.08 -52.46
CA SER A 331 3.31 88.52 -51.18
C SER A 331 2.29 87.52 -50.61
N LEU A 332 1.01 87.90 -50.59
CA LEU A 332 -0.07 87.04 -50.12
C LEU A 332 -0.27 85.80 -51.02
N ARG A 333 0.02 85.88 -52.32
CA ARG A 333 -0.02 84.73 -53.22
C ARG A 333 1.12 83.75 -52.92
N ASP A 334 2.31 84.25 -52.65
CA ASP A 334 3.47 83.42 -52.32
C ASP A 334 3.32 82.76 -50.94
N GLU A 335 2.77 83.47 -49.94
CA GLU A 335 2.35 82.90 -48.65
C GLU A 335 1.30 81.78 -48.83
N ILE A 336 0.29 81.99 -49.68
CA ILE A 336 -0.71 80.96 -50.00
C ILE A 336 -0.07 79.73 -50.67
N ASN A 337 0.91 79.93 -51.56
CA ASN A 337 1.64 78.82 -52.18
C ASN A 337 2.44 78.02 -51.14
N GLU A 338 3.20 78.69 -50.27
CA GLU A 338 3.99 78.05 -49.21
C GLU A 338 3.10 77.29 -48.20
N LEU A 339 1.91 77.83 -47.88
CA LEU A 339 0.92 77.16 -47.03
C LEU A 339 0.30 75.92 -47.71
N ASN A 340 0.08 75.95 -49.03
CA ASN A 340 -0.38 74.78 -49.78
C ASN A 340 0.68 73.66 -49.82
N GLU A 341 1.96 74.01 -50.04
CA GLU A 341 3.06 73.03 -50.00
C GLU A 341 3.19 72.39 -48.61
N LYS A 342 3.12 73.20 -47.54
CA LYS A 342 3.09 72.70 -46.15
C LYS A 342 1.89 71.79 -45.88
N LEU A 343 0.71 72.09 -46.46
CA LEU A 343 -0.50 71.29 -46.32
C LEU A 343 -0.37 69.92 -47.02
N ASP A 344 0.12 69.87 -48.26
CA ASP A 344 0.31 68.60 -48.97
C ASP A 344 1.48 67.77 -48.39
N PHE A 345 2.52 68.42 -47.84
CA PHE A 345 3.53 67.72 -47.04
C PHE A 345 2.92 67.09 -45.77
N ALA A 346 2.18 67.86 -44.96
CA ALA A 346 1.53 67.34 -43.77
C ALA A 346 0.54 66.20 -44.07
N LYS A 347 -0.21 66.31 -45.18
CA LYS A 347 -1.16 65.31 -45.67
C LYS A 347 -0.49 64.04 -46.18
N THR A 348 0.65 64.13 -46.87
CA THR A 348 1.42 62.94 -47.28
C THR A 348 2.07 62.25 -46.08
N THR A 349 2.61 63.01 -45.12
CA THR A 349 3.13 62.48 -43.84
C THR A 349 2.04 61.82 -42.99
N ALA A 350 0.83 62.39 -42.93
CA ALA A 350 -0.31 61.77 -42.26
C ALA A 350 -0.68 60.42 -42.91
N LEU A 351 -0.72 60.35 -44.24
CA LEU A 351 -1.00 59.11 -44.99
C LEU A 351 0.09 58.04 -44.83
N SER A 352 1.35 58.40 -44.55
CA SER A 352 2.38 57.40 -44.18
C SER A 352 2.15 56.86 -42.77
N HIS A 353 1.92 57.72 -41.77
CA HIS A 353 1.64 57.26 -40.39
C HIS A 353 0.35 56.42 -40.33
N GLU A 354 -0.67 56.72 -41.14
CA GLU A 354 -1.91 55.94 -41.21
C GLU A 354 -1.71 54.54 -41.83
N ARG A 355 -0.66 54.33 -42.63
CA ARG A 355 -0.25 53.00 -43.13
C ARG A 355 0.55 52.24 -42.07
N GLU A 356 1.49 52.92 -41.42
CA GLU A 356 2.32 52.36 -40.35
C GLU A 356 1.46 51.90 -39.16
N ALA A 357 0.50 52.72 -38.71
CA ALA A 357 -0.47 52.35 -37.68
C ALA A 357 -1.32 51.12 -38.06
N ARG A 358 -1.67 50.96 -39.34
CA ARG A 358 -2.38 49.77 -39.85
C ARG A 358 -1.51 48.50 -39.83
N ILE A 359 -0.21 48.62 -40.09
CA ILE A 359 0.74 47.51 -39.97
C ILE A 359 0.89 47.11 -38.49
N LEU A 360 1.16 48.07 -37.61
CA LEU A 360 1.30 47.83 -36.17
C LEU A 360 0.05 47.22 -35.53
N GLU A 361 -1.15 47.63 -35.95
CA GLU A 361 -2.40 47.02 -35.50
C GLU A 361 -2.56 45.57 -36.02
N GLN A 362 -2.11 45.25 -37.24
CA GLN A 362 -2.08 43.87 -37.74
C GLN A 362 -1.07 43.00 -36.97
N GLU A 363 0.13 43.50 -36.71
CA GLU A 363 1.16 42.81 -35.91
C GLU A 363 0.69 42.56 -34.47
N LYS A 364 0.08 43.56 -33.83
CA LYS A 364 -0.57 43.44 -32.52
C LYS A 364 -1.62 42.33 -32.48
N ASN A 365 -2.52 42.30 -33.47
CA ASN A 365 -3.56 41.27 -33.53
C ASN A 365 -2.95 39.87 -33.75
N HIS A 366 -1.95 39.72 -34.63
CA HIS A 366 -1.25 38.46 -34.82
C HIS A 366 -0.51 37.98 -33.55
N LEU A 367 0.15 38.89 -32.82
CA LEU A 367 0.81 38.59 -31.55
C LEU A 367 -0.20 38.21 -30.45
N GLN A 368 -1.38 38.83 -30.43
CA GLN A 368 -2.46 38.50 -29.50
C GLN A 368 -3.07 37.13 -29.80
N GLU A 369 -3.33 36.79 -31.07
CA GLU A 369 -3.75 35.44 -31.47
C GLU A 369 -2.71 34.38 -31.09
N LYS A 370 -1.44 34.65 -31.38
CA LYS A 370 -0.32 33.77 -31.03
C LYS A 370 -0.21 33.57 -29.51
N PHE A 371 -0.38 34.62 -28.71
CA PHE A 371 -0.40 34.53 -27.25
C PHE A 371 -1.56 33.64 -26.75
N ILE A 372 -2.78 33.84 -27.27
CA ILE A 372 -3.95 33.02 -26.92
C ILE A 372 -3.75 31.54 -27.31
N LEU A 373 -3.10 31.28 -28.44
CA LEU A 373 -2.75 29.91 -28.86
C LEU A 373 -1.69 29.28 -27.94
N GLU A 374 -0.70 30.04 -27.47
CA GLU A 374 0.32 29.54 -26.54
C GLU A 374 -0.25 29.28 -25.14
N CYS A 375 -1.16 30.13 -24.65
CA CYS A 375 -1.92 29.87 -23.42
C CYS A 375 -2.69 28.53 -23.51
N LYS A 376 -3.41 28.28 -24.61
CA LYS A 376 -4.12 27.00 -24.80
C LYS A 376 -3.18 25.79 -24.78
N LYS A 377 -2.00 25.87 -25.42
CA LYS A 377 -1.00 24.80 -25.33
C LYS A 377 -0.50 24.58 -23.91
N PHE A 378 -0.34 25.65 -23.14
CA PHE A 378 0.05 25.58 -21.74
C PHE A 378 -1.03 24.93 -20.88
N ASP A 379 -2.30 25.33 -21.04
CA ASP A 379 -3.45 24.71 -20.36
C ASP A 379 -3.54 23.20 -20.67
N GLU A 380 -3.38 22.82 -21.94
CA GLU A 380 -3.33 21.40 -22.34
C GLU A 380 -2.08 20.67 -21.79
N ALA A 381 -0.96 21.37 -21.56
CA ALA A 381 0.25 20.77 -20.99
C ALA A 381 0.10 20.55 -19.48
N ASP A 382 -0.47 21.51 -18.75
CA ASP A 382 -0.80 21.41 -17.33
C ASP A 382 -1.78 20.24 -17.07
N GLU A 383 -2.86 20.11 -17.86
CA GLU A 383 -3.76 18.95 -17.70
C GLU A 383 -3.12 17.61 -18.07
N ARG A 384 -2.17 17.56 -19.01
CA ARG A 384 -1.35 16.36 -19.24
C ARG A 384 -0.44 16.04 -18.05
N CYS A 385 0.18 17.04 -17.44
CA CYS A 385 1.00 16.88 -16.23
C CYS A 385 0.15 16.39 -15.05
N ARG A 386 -1.00 17.02 -14.78
CA ARG A 386 -1.96 16.59 -13.75
C ARG A 386 -2.48 15.17 -13.98
N ALA A 387 -2.68 14.77 -15.24
CA ALA A 387 -3.04 13.40 -15.58
C ALA A 387 -1.89 12.42 -15.26
N ALA A 388 -0.66 12.75 -15.63
CA ALA A 388 0.53 11.93 -15.32
C ALA A 388 0.78 11.84 -13.80
N GLU A 389 0.56 12.91 -13.03
CA GLU A 389 0.61 12.85 -11.56
C GLU A 389 -0.45 11.94 -10.95
N ARG A 390 -1.68 12.00 -11.48
CA ARG A 390 -2.79 11.11 -11.07
C ARG A 390 -2.50 9.64 -11.45
N GLU A 391 -1.76 9.40 -12.53
CA GLU A 391 -1.27 8.06 -12.88
C GLU A 391 -0.18 7.59 -11.90
N ALA A 392 0.81 8.44 -11.62
CA ALA A 392 1.92 8.14 -10.73
C ALA A 392 1.47 7.88 -9.29
N LYS A 393 0.53 8.66 -8.76
CA LYS A 393 -0.05 8.45 -7.42
C LYS A 393 -0.72 7.08 -7.31
N ARG A 394 -1.56 6.71 -8.28
CA ARG A 394 -2.21 5.38 -8.34
C ARG A 394 -1.20 4.23 -8.48
N ALA A 395 -0.12 4.43 -9.23
CA ALA A 395 0.95 3.45 -9.36
C ALA A 395 1.73 3.24 -8.04
N ILE A 396 1.94 4.32 -7.26
CA ILE A 396 2.55 4.25 -5.92
C ILE A 396 1.60 3.53 -4.95
N GLU A 397 0.33 3.93 -4.90
CA GLU A 397 -0.70 3.31 -4.05
C GLU A 397 -0.83 1.79 -4.29
N LEU A 398 -0.85 1.36 -5.56
CA LEU A 398 -0.84 -0.07 -5.93
C LEU A 398 0.45 -0.78 -5.49
N ALA A 399 1.59 -0.11 -5.57
CA ALA A 399 2.87 -0.69 -5.14
C ALA A 399 2.99 -0.78 -3.61
N ASP A 400 2.38 0.13 -2.85
CA ASP A 400 2.28 0.04 -1.38
C ASP A 400 1.26 -1.01 -0.93
N ALA A 401 0.13 -1.15 -1.62
CA ALA A 401 -0.82 -2.25 -1.38
C ALA A 401 -0.13 -3.62 -1.57
N ALA A 402 0.57 -3.81 -2.70
CA ALA A 402 1.32 -5.05 -2.97
C ALA A 402 2.45 -5.30 -1.95
N ARG A 403 3.10 -4.25 -1.43
CA ARG A 403 4.07 -4.37 -0.32
C ARG A 403 3.40 -4.83 0.98
N ALA A 404 2.23 -4.27 1.31
CA ALA A 404 1.48 -4.66 2.51
C ALA A 404 0.99 -6.12 2.43
N GLU A 405 0.42 -6.53 1.29
CA GLU A 405 -0.02 -7.91 1.03
C GLU A 405 1.14 -8.91 1.14
N MET A 406 2.32 -8.58 0.59
CA MET A 406 3.53 -9.40 0.72
C MET A 406 3.97 -9.56 2.18
N VAL A 407 3.90 -8.49 2.99
CA VAL A 407 4.24 -8.55 4.42
C VAL A 407 3.24 -9.39 5.21
N THR A 408 1.94 -9.31 4.90
CA THR A 408 0.94 -10.20 5.52
C THR A 408 1.13 -11.67 5.13
N ALA A 409 1.39 -11.96 3.85
CA ALA A 409 1.60 -13.33 3.38
C ALA A 409 2.86 -13.97 3.98
N GLU A 410 3.95 -13.19 4.13
CA GLU A 410 5.17 -13.66 4.80
C GLU A 410 4.94 -13.88 6.31
N LYS A 411 4.13 -13.06 6.98
CA LYS A 411 3.72 -13.28 8.38
C LYS A 411 2.89 -14.56 8.53
N GLU A 412 1.88 -14.76 7.70
CA GLU A 412 1.05 -15.99 7.70
C GLU A 412 1.89 -17.24 7.43
N LYS A 413 2.82 -17.19 6.47
CA LYS A 413 3.80 -18.25 6.21
C LYS A 413 4.63 -18.60 7.43
N ASN A 414 5.10 -17.60 8.18
CA ASN A 414 5.89 -17.81 9.40
C ASN A 414 5.04 -18.39 10.55
N GLU A 415 3.78 -17.95 10.70
CA GLU A 415 2.84 -18.53 11.66
C GLU A 415 2.50 -20.00 11.34
N VAL A 416 2.30 -20.33 10.06
CA VAL A 416 2.11 -21.72 9.60
C VAL A 416 3.36 -22.58 9.86
N GLN A 417 4.56 -22.04 9.65
CA GLN A 417 5.81 -22.75 9.97
C GLN A 417 5.98 -22.98 11.48
N GLN A 418 5.65 -22.00 12.32
CA GLN A 418 5.64 -22.16 13.78
C GLN A 418 4.65 -23.25 14.21
N LEU A 419 3.40 -23.21 13.73
CA LEU A 419 2.38 -24.22 14.03
C LEU A 419 2.78 -25.63 13.55
N ALA A 420 3.53 -25.74 12.45
CA ALA A 420 4.08 -27.02 12.00
C ALA A 420 5.18 -27.54 12.95
N ALA A 421 6.08 -26.68 13.41
CA ALA A 421 7.11 -27.04 14.39
C ALA A 421 6.52 -27.43 15.76
N GLU A 422 5.49 -26.72 16.23
CA GLU A 422 4.76 -27.05 17.46
C GLU A 422 4.06 -28.41 17.36
N ARG A 423 3.48 -28.73 16.20
CA ARG A 423 2.87 -30.04 15.92
C ARG A 423 3.91 -31.16 15.89
N LEU A 424 5.06 -30.96 15.26
CA LEU A 424 6.18 -31.92 15.29
C LEU A 424 6.65 -32.18 16.73
N ALA A 425 6.87 -31.13 17.51
CA ALA A 425 7.27 -31.25 18.92
C ALA A 425 6.18 -31.89 19.81
N LEU A 426 4.92 -31.96 19.38
CA LEU A 426 3.87 -32.75 20.02
C LEU A 426 3.89 -34.22 19.58
N ILE A 427 4.11 -34.49 18.29
CA ILE A 427 4.26 -35.85 17.74
C ILE A 427 5.44 -36.57 18.40
N GLU A 428 6.63 -35.97 18.43
CA GLU A 428 7.81 -36.55 19.09
C GLU A 428 7.58 -36.87 20.58
N ARG A 429 6.76 -36.06 21.27
CA ARG A 429 6.39 -36.31 22.68
C ARG A 429 5.45 -37.51 22.81
N ALA A 430 4.51 -37.68 21.87
CA ALA A 430 3.64 -38.84 21.82
C ALA A 430 4.41 -40.11 21.45
N GLU A 431 5.31 -40.05 20.46
CA GLU A 431 6.17 -41.17 20.05
C GLU A 431 7.07 -41.67 21.19
N ARG A 432 7.72 -40.76 21.92
CA ARG A 432 8.51 -41.11 23.12
C ARG A 432 7.66 -41.72 24.23
N HIS A 433 6.39 -41.31 24.37
CA HIS A 433 5.47 -41.94 25.32
C HIS A 433 5.06 -43.35 24.86
N VAL A 434 4.77 -43.55 23.57
CA VAL A 434 4.50 -44.88 22.99
C VAL A 434 5.70 -45.82 23.19
N GLN A 435 6.91 -45.38 22.91
CA GLN A 435 8.14 -46.15 23.13
C GLN A 435 8.31 -46.57 24.61
N SER A 436 7.96 -45.69 25.56
CA SER A 436 7.95 -46.03 26.99
C SER A 436 6.94 -47.14 27.31
N LEU A 437 5.71 -47.01 26.79
CA LEU A 437 4.64 -47.99 26.98
C LEU A 437 4.95 -49.34 26.30
N GLU A 438 5.67 -49.34 25.17
CA GLU A 438 6.16 -50.55 24.52
C GLU A 438 7.28 -51.23 25.33
N GLY A 439 8.14 -50.44 25.97
CA GLY A 439 9.12 -50.94 26.94
C GLY A 439 8.49 -51.56 28.18
N GLU A 440 7.45 -50.92 28.74
CA GLU A 440 6.66 -51.45 29.87
C GLU A 440 5.91 -52.73 29.48
N LYS A 441 5.22 -52.73 28.34
CA LYS A 441 4.57 -53.92 27.76
C LYS A 441 5.57 -55.08 27.58
N SER A 442 6.80 -54.80 27.15
CA SER A 442 7.84 -55.82 26.96
C SER A 442 8.28 -56.45 28.29
N LYS A 443 8.49 -55.64 29.33
CA LYS A 443 8.76 -56.14 30.71
C LYS A 443 7.61 -56.99 31.24
N LEU A 444 6.36 -56.55 31.06
CA LEU A 444 5.18 -57.30 31.48
C LEU A 444 5.02 -58.63 30.73
N MET A 445 5.40 -58.70 29.45
CA MET A 445 5.44 -59.98 28.72
C MET A 445 6.55 -60.91 29.25
N GLU A 446 7.72 -60.37 29.62
CA GLU A 446 8.80 -61.14 30.24
C GLU A 446 8.40 -61.67 31.63
N GLU A 447 7.67 -60.89 32.43
CA GLU A 447 7.08 -61.33 33.70
C GLU A 447 6.00 -62.41 33.52
N ILE A 448 5.12 -62.26 32.53
CA ILE A 448 4.12 -63.29 32.17
C ILE A 448 4.79 -64.60 31.78
N GLU A 449 5.89 -64.55 31.02
CA GLU A 449 6.60 -65.77 30.61
C GLU A 449 7.36 -66.44 31.78
N LYS A 450 7.95 -65.66 32.68
CA LYS A 450 8.50 -66.17 33.96
C LYS A 450 7.43 -66.82 34.84
N LEU A 451 6.23 -66.23 34.88
CA LEU A 451 5.09 -66.78 35.61
C LEU A 451 4.58 -68.07 34.95
N ARG A 452 4.51 -68.15 33.62
CA ARG A 452 4.20 -69.40 32.89
C ARG A 452 5.22 -70.49 33.13
N GLN A 453 6.51 -70.16 33.11
CA GLN A 453 7.56 -71.14 33.38
C GLN A 453 7.41 -71.71 34.81
N SER A 454 7.19 -70.84 35.81
CA SER A 454 6.94 -71.32 37.18
C SER A 454 5.60 -72.05 37.34
N GLU A 455 4.55 -71.71 36.56
CA GLU A 455 3.31 -72.49 36.46
C GLU A 455 3.58 -73.89 35.90
N THR A 456 4.34 -74.03 34.81
CA THR A 456 4.71 -75.34 34.25
C THR A 456 5.61 -76.16 35.17
N ASP A 457 6.52 -75.53 35.91
CA ASP A 457 7.39 -76.21 36.88
C ASP A 457 6.57 -76.71 38.09
N VAL A 458 5.62 -75.89 38.58
CA VAL A 458 4.69 -76.27 39.66
C VAL A 458 3.72 -77.37 39.22
N VAL A 459 3.16 -77.31 38.01
CA VAL A 459 2.30 -78.36 37.46
C VAL A 459 3.09 -79.67 37.28
N SER A 460 4.32 -79.61 36.76
CA SER A 460 5.18 -80.80 36.63
C SER A 460 5.50 -81.42 38.00
N LYS A 461 5.70 -80.59 39.02
CA LYS A 461 5.90 -81.04 40.41
C LYS A 461 4.61 -81.58 41.04
N ALA A 462 3.44 -81.04 40.71
CA ALA A 462 2.15 -81.55 41.16
C ALA A 462 1.91 -82.96 40.61
N VAL A 463 2.07 -83.18 39.30
CA VAL A 463 1.94 -84.52 38.66
C VAL A 463 2.92 -85.54 39.24
N LEU A 464 4.14 -85.12 39.60
CA LEU A 464 5.12 -85.98 40.28
C LEU A 464 4.70 -86.34 41.73
N LEU A 465 3.96 -85.47 42.41
CA LEU A 465 3.42 -85.75 43.74
C LEU A 465 2.14 -86.58 43.66
N GLU A 466 1.26 -86.32 42.69
CA GLU A 466 0.04 -87.09 42.42
C GLU A 466 0.38 -88.55 42.09
N SER A 467 1.27 -88.81 41.14
CA SER A 467 1.72 -90.19 40.82
C SER A 467 2.38 -90.92 42.00
N ARG A 468 2.97 -90.19 42.95
CA ARG A 468 3.50 -90.74 44.21
C ARG A 468 2.43 -90.94 45.28
N VAL A 469 1.34 -90.18 45.27
CA VAL A 469 0.15 -90.45 46.08
C VAL A 469 -0.57 -91.68 45.54
N GLU A 470 -0.78 -91.80 44.22
CA GLU A 470 -1.32 -93.00 43.56
C GLU A 470 -0.49 -94.27 43.84
N GLU A 471 0.82 -94.14 44.02
CA GLU A 471 1.70 -95.23 44.48
C GLU A 471 1.41 -95.63 45.94
N ARG A 472 1.24 -94.65 46.84
CA ARG A 472 0.91 -94.91 48.24
C ARG A 472 -0.52 -95.38 48.48
N GLU A 473 -1.47 -94.94 47.68
CA GLU A 473 -2.84 -95.47 47.71
C GLU A 473 -2.86 -96.93 47.27
N ARG A 474 -2.06 -97.31 46.27
CA ARG A 474 -1.86 -98.73 45.88
C ARG A 474 -1.17 -99.55 46.97
N GLU A 475 -0.10 -99.04 47.59
CA GLU A 475 0.55 -99.71 48.75
C GLU A 475 -0.45 -99.93 49.91
N ILE A 476 -1.29 -98.93 50.21
CA ILE A 476 -2.29 -98.99 51.29
C ILE A 476 -3.41 -99.97 50.94
N GLU A 477 -3.96 -99.93 49.73
CA GLU A 477 -5.01 -100.86 49.29
C GLU A 477 -4.50 -102.31 49.27
N GLU A 478 -3.24 -102.54 48.86
CA GLU A 478 -2.63 -103.87 48.96
C GLU A 478 -2.50 -104.32 50.43
N MET A 479 -2.03 -103.45 51.34
CA MET A 479 -1.99 -103.79 52.78
C MET A 479 -3.38 -104.02 53.38
N LEU A 480 -4.41 -103.26 52.98
CA LEU A 480 -5.79 -103.44 53.42
C LEU A 480 -6.37 -104.75 52.90
N SER A 481 -6.11 -105.09 51.63
CA SER A 481 -6.45 -106.39 51.03
C SER A 481 -5.80 -107.56 51.81
N GLN A 482 -4.50 -107.48 52.07
CA GLN A 482 -3.76 -108.47 52.86
C GLN A 482 -4.30 -108.57 54.31
N ASN A 483 -4.63 -107.44 54.96
CA ASN A 483 -5.19 -107.45 56.31
C ASN A 483 -6.62 -108.00 56.35
N ASN A 484 -7.44 -107.70 55.33
CA ASN A 484 -8.79 -108.27 55.20
C ASN A 484 -8.74 -109.78 54.92
N ALA A 485 -7.78 -110.27 54.14
CA ALA A 485 -7.54 -111.71 53.98
C ALA A 485 -7.13 -112.38 55.31
N GLN A 486 -6.23 -111.76 56.09
CA GLN A 486 -5.87 -112.23 57.43
C GLN A 486 -7.08 -112.23 58.39
N ARG A 487 -7.91 -111.18 58.38
CA ARG A 487 -9.16 -111.11 59.15
C ARG A 487 -10.15 -112.19 58.73
N SER A 488 -10.34 -112.42 57.42
CA SER A 488 -11.20 -113.47 56.89
C SER A 488 -10.76 -114.86 57.37
N ASN A 489 -9.45 -115.16 57.28
CA ASN A 489 -8.89 -116.41 57.81
C ASN A 489 -9.11 -116.53 59.33
N THR A 490 -8.98 -115.43 60.08
CA THR A 490 -9.21 -115.39 61.54
C THR A 490 -10.69 -115.62 61.87
N VAL A 491 -11.62 -115.01 61.12
CA VAL A 491 -13.07 -115.24 61.26
C VAL A 491 -13.41 -116.69 60.95
N GLN A 492 -12.88 -117.27 59.87
CA GLN A 492 -13.10 -118.68 59.51
C GLN A 492 -12.62 -119.64 60.61
N VAL A 493 -11.48 -119.34 61.26
CA VAL A 493 -11.01 -120.09 62.44
C VAL A 493 -11.97 -119.91 63.61
N LEU A 494 -12.42 -118.69 63.92
CA LEU A 494 -13.38 -118.42 65.00
C LEU A 494 -14.75 -119.08 64.76
N GLU A 495 -15.23 -119.15 63.51
CA GLU A 495 -16.45 -119.87 63.14
C GLU A 495 -16.31 -121.38 63.35
N SER A 496 -15.14 -121.96 63.05
CA SER A 496 -14.86 -123.38 63.35
C SER A 496 -14.82 -123.67 64.87
N LEU A 497 -14.30 -122.72 65.66
CA LEU A 497 -14.31 -122.80 67.12
C LEU A 497 -15.73 -122.61 67.70
N LEU A 498 -16.54 -121.73 67.11
CA LEU A 498 -17.94 -121.55 67.48
C LEU A 498 -18.81 -122.76 67.10
N ALA A 499 -18.52 -123.43 65.98
CA ALA A 499 -19.18 -124.67 65.60
C ALA A 499 -18.84 -125.82 66.57
N THR A 500 -17.60 -125.88 67.07
CA THR A 500 -17.21 -126.88 68.08
C THR A 500 -17.73 -126.56 69.48
N GLU A 501 -17.81 -125.29 69.89
CA GLU A 501 -18.49 -124.86 71.13
C GLU A 501 -19.96 -125.25 71.10
N ARG A 502 -20.68 -124.93 70.01
CA ARG A 502 -22.09 -125.28 69.83
C ARG A 502 -22.32 -126.79 69.88
N LYS A 503 -21.42 -127.59 69.30
CA LYS A 503 -21.49 -129.06 69.39
C LYS A 503 -21.28 -129.54 70.83
N ALA A 504 -20.23 -129.08 71.52
CA ALA A 504 -19.96 -129.46 72.91
C ALA A 504 -21.10 -129.04 73.85
N ARG A 505 -21.76 -127.91 73.55
CA ARG A 505 -22.93 -127.40 74.28
C ARG A 505 -24.19 -128.21 74.04
N ALA A 506 -24.41 -128.72 72.82
CA ALA A 506 -25.47 -129.68 72.55
C ALA A 506 -25.27 -130.99 73.33
N GLU A 507 -24.02 -131.51 73.40
CA GLU A 507 -23.69 -132.67 74.22
C GLU A 507 -23.82 -132.40 75.74
N ALA A 508 -23.60 -131.16 76.19
CA ALA A 508 -23.85 -130.75 77.58
C ALA A 508 -25.36 -130.72 77.87
N ASN A 509 -26.18 -130.21 76.94
CA ASN A 509 -27.63 -130.19 77.06
C ASN A 509 -28.23 -131.59 77.13
N SER A 510 -27.81 -132.53 76.27
CA SER A 510 -28.31 -133.91 76.31
C SER A 510 -27.91 -134.65 77.59
N ARG A 511 -26.75 -134.33 78.19
CA ARG A 511 -26.37 -134.82 79.53
C ARG A 511 -27.25 -134.21 80.63
N ALA A 512 -27.60 -132.93 80.53
CA ALA A 512 -28.50 -132.26 81.48
C ALA A 512 -29.94 -132.79 81.40
N GLU A 513 -30.44 -133.06 80.18
CA GLU A 513 -31.75 -133.70 79.95
C GLU A 513 -31.79 -135.12 80.51
N ALA A 514 -30.73 -135.91 80.33
CA ALA A 514 -30.61 -137.24 80.93
C ALA A 514 -30.60 -137.20 82.48
N LEU A 515 -29.90 -136.23 83.08
CA LEU A 515 -29.92 -136.00 84.53
C LEU A 515 -31.29 -135.52 85.03
N SER A 516 -32.00 -134.71 84.25
CA SER A 516 -33.36 -134.24 84.57
C SER A 516 -34.36 -135.40 84.62
N LEU A 517 -34.31 -136.30 83.64
CA LEU A 517 -35.09 -137.56 83.65
C LEU A 517 -34.74 -138.44 84.85
N GLN A 518 -33.46 -138.49 85.23
CA GLN A 518 -33.01 -139.25 86.40
C GLN A 518 -33.51 -138.66 87.72
N LEU A 519 -33.55 -137.32 87.85
CA LEU A 519 -34.16 -136.61 88.99
C LEU A 519 -35.68 -136.80 89.07
N GLN A 520 -36.38 -136.76 87.94
CA GLN A 520 -37.82 -137.04 87.90
C GLN A 520 -38.13 -138.47 88.38
N ALA A 521 -37.27 -139.44 88.05
CA ALA A 521 -37.37 -140.82 88.51
C ALA A 521 -37.00 -141.03 90.00
N THR A 522 -36.21 -140.15 90.62
CA THR A 522 -35.97 -140.19 92.08
C THR A 522 -37.09 -139.49 92.86
N GLN A 523 -37.66 -138.41 92.33
CA GLN A 523 -38.81 -137.72 92.92
C GLN A 523 -39.99 -138.68 93.14
N GLY A 524 -40.35 -139.48 92.12
CA GLY A 524 -41.43 -140.47 92.24
C GLY A 524 -41.21 -141.58 93.28
N LYS A 525 -39.98 -141.78 93.78
CA LYS A 525 -39.70 -142.68 94.92
C LYS A 525 -39.92 -142.01 96.27
N LEU A 526 -39.73 -140.68 96.34
CA LEU A 526 -39.96 -139.88 97.53
C LEU A 526 -41.47 -139.76 97.82
N ASP A 527 -42.28 -139.60 96.77
CA ASP A 527 -43.73 -139.45 96.87
C ASP A 527 -44.42 -140.75 97.34
N ALA A 528 -43.87 -141.92 96.99
CA ALA A 528 -44.34 -143.22 97.46
C ALA A 528 -44.13 -143.43 98.97
N LEU A 529 -42.96 -143.04 99.49
CA LEU A 529 -42.67 -143.06 100.94
C LEU A 529 -43.62 -142.13 101.73
N HIS A 530 -44.16 -141.10 101.09
CA HIS A 530 -45.16 -140.19 101.67
C HIS A 530 -46.54 -140.86 101.87
N GLN A 531 -46.89 -141.86 101.06
CA GLN A 531 -48.17 -142.56 101.18
C GLN A 531 -48.19 -143.57 102.33
N GLU A 532 -47.15 -144.41 102.47
CA GLU A 532 -47.12 -145.46 103.51
C GLU A 532 -47.14 -144.89 104.93
N LEU A 533 -46.30 -143.87 105.22
CA LEU A 533 -46.22 -143.30 106.58
C LEU A 533 -47.54 -142.64 107.04
N THR A 534 -48.37 -142.21 106.09
CA THR A 534 -49.64 -141.54 106.38
C THR A 534 -50.70 -142.52 106.92
N ALA A 535 -50.61 -143.81 106.59
CA ALA A 535 -51.53 -144.84 107.10
C ALA A 535 -51.43 -145.06 108.63
N VAL A 536 -50.31 -144.69 109.25
CA VAL A 536 -50.09 -144.77 110.71
C VAL A 536 -50.81 -143.62 111.46
N ARG A 537 -51.32 -142.61 110.76
CA ARG A 537 -51.79 -141.33 111.35
C ARG A 537 -53.31 -141.14 111.36
N LEU A 538 -54.07 -142.22 111.53
CA LEU A 538 -55.53 -142.15 111.75
C LEU A 538 -55.91 -142.58 113.18
N ASN A 539 -55.44 -141.80 114.17
CA ASN A 539 -56.23 -141.36 115.34
C ASN A 539 -55.51 -140.27 116.16
N GLU A 540 -56.06 -139.04 116.09
CA GLU A 540 -56.15 -138.01 117.15
C GLU A 540 -54.93 -137.17 117.65
N ASN A 541 -54.82 -135.94 117.08
CA ASN A 541 -54.78 -134.60 117.74
C ASN A 541 -53.70 -134.22 118.80
N ALA A 542 -53.07 -133.02 118.84
CA ALA A 542 -52.98 -131.77 118.01
C ALA A 542 -51.72 -130.93 118.48
N LEU A 543 -51.43 -129.61 118.32
CA LEU A 543 -52.03 -128.36 117.77
C LEU A 543 -50.92 -127.24 117.66
N ASP A 544 -51.16 -126.11 116.95
CA ASP A 544 -50.46 -124.78 116.94
C ASP A 544 -48.97 -124.69 116.45
N GLY A 545 -48.39 -123.60 115.88
CA GLY A 545 -48.94 -122.35 115.27
C GLY A 545 -47.91 -121.21 114.88
N LYS A 546 -48.08 -120.54 113.70
CA LYS A 546 -47.74 -119.12 113.28
C LYS A 546 -46.34 -118.57 112.79
N LEU A 547 -46.33 -117.93 111.57
CA LEU A 547 -45.62 -116.66 111.10
C LEU A 547 -44.04 -116.64 110.88
N ARG A 548 -43.24 -115.67 110.30
CA ARG A 548 -43.25 -114.30 109.61
C ARG A 548 -41.79 -114.00 108.98
N THR A 549 -41.25 -112.92 108.33
CA THR A 549 -41.54 -111.52 107.81
C THR A 549 -40.45 -110.87 106.86
N VAL A 550 -40.81 -110.29 105.67
CA VAL A 550 -40.31 -109.06 104.90
C VAL A 550 -38.80 -108.85 104.40
N PRO A 551 -38.19 -107.66 103.97
CA PRO A 551 -37.41 -107.53 102.67
C PRO A 551 -36.03 -106.74 102.63
N HIS A 552 -35.57 -106.30 101.41
CA HIS A 552 -34.60 -105.21 101.01
C HIS A 552 -33.07 -105.48 100.81
N GLY A 553 -32.38 -104.69 99.92
CA GLY A 553 -30.89 -104.57 99.80
C GLY A 553 -30.28 -103.91 98.52
N LYS A 554 -29.09 -103.28 98.59
CA LYS A 554 -28.27 -102.69 97.46
C LYS A 554 -26.73 -102.65 97.77
N ARG A 555 -25.84 -102.71 96.75
CA ARG A 555 -24.62 -101.84 96.48
C ARG A 555 -23.31 -102.53 95.98
N LEU A 556 -22.52 -101.75 95.20
CA LEU A 556 -21.02 -101.77 95.01
C LEU A 556 -20.40 -102.91 94.15
N ARG A 557 -19.18 -102.80 93.53
CA ARG A 557 -18.05 -101.82 93.62
C ARG A 557 -17.14 -101.77 92.35
N THR A 558 -16.64 -100.57 92.00
CA THR A 558 -15.39 -100.13 91.28
C THR A 558 -14.69 -100.98 90.20
N GLY A 559 -14.23 -100.35 89.09
CA GLY A 559 -13.28 -100.94 88.12
C GLY A 559 -12.87 -100.12 86.87
N ASP A 560 -12.26 -98.94 87.05
CA ASP A 560 -11.29 -98.20 86.19
C ASP A 560 -11.32 -98.09 84.63
N TYR A 561 -11.07 -96.85 84.20
CA TYR A 561 -10.26 -96.35 83.06
C TYR A 561 -10.82 -96.08 81.64
N LEU A 562 -10.55 -94.83 81.20
CA LEU A 562 -10.49 -94.22 79.85
C LEU A 562 -11.51 -94.58 78.74
N GLY A 563 -12.25 -93.57 78.26
CA GLY A 563 -13.02 -93.65 77.02
C GLY A 563 -13.63 -92.33 76.51
N THR A 564 -13.10 -91.85 75.38
CA THR A 564 -13.75 -91.08 74.27
C THR A 564 -14.52 -89.77 74.50
N ASP A 565 -14.26 -88.84 73.57
CA ASP A 565 -14.96 -87.59 73.27
C ASP A 565 -16.47 -87.71 72.98
N SER A 566 -17.20 -86.60 73.14
CA SER A 566 -18.20 -86.14 72.14
C SER A 566 -18.74 -84.72 72.37
N VAL A 567 -18.63 -83.90 71.32
CA VAL A 567 -19.55 -82.82 70.87
C VAL A 567 -19.89 -81.67 71.84
N GLN A 568 -19.44 -80.45 71.49
CA GLN A 568 -20.27 -79.27 71.15
C GLN A 568 -19.35 -78.07 70.80
N ASP A 569 -19.73 -77.03 70.04
CA ASP A 569 -20.54 -76.83 68.82
C ASP A 569 -20.42 -75.32 68.42
N MET A 570 -21.02 -74.88 67.30
CA MET A 570 -20.97 -73.51 66.71
C MET A 570 -19.66 -73.22 65.93
N ASP A 571 -19.65 -73.07 64.59
CA ASP A 571 -20.31 -72.09 63.68
C ASP A 571 -19.37 -70.89 63.36
N VAL A 572 -19.26 -70.37 62.12
CA VAL A 572 -19.93 -70.70 60.84
C VAL A 572 -19.07 -70.31 59.61
N ASP A 573 -19.31 -70.98 58.47
CA ASP A 573 -18.98 -70.68 57.05
C ASP A 573 -17.56 -70.24 56.61
N PHE A 574 -16.90 -70.86 55.60
CA PHE A 574 -17.22 -71.00 54.16
C PHE A 574 -17.27 -69.65 53.39
N GLU A 575 -16.78 -69.48 52.14
CA GLU A 575 -15.69 -70.12 51.35
C GLU A 575 -15.47 -69.33 50.01
N VAL A 576 -14.58 -69.81 49.12
CA VAL A 576 -14.69 -69.75 47.64
C VAL A 576 -14.52 -68.41 46.85
N LYS A 577 -13.41 -68.37 46.09
CA LYS A 577 -13.19 -67.92 44.68
C LYS A 577 -13.85 -66.61 44.13
N GLY A 578 -13.02 -65.76 43.50
CA GLY A 578 -13.07 -65.66 42.01
C GLY A 578 -13.20 -64.29 41.28
N ARG A 579 -12.07 -63.79 40.74
CA ARG A 579 -11.82 -63.17 39.40
C ARG A 579 -12.86 -62.23 38.69
N LYS A 580 -12.36 -61.04 38.27
CA LYS A 580 -12.80 -60.14 37.14
C LYS A 580 -14.12 -59.35 37.42
N ARG A 581 -14.45 -58.18 36.82
CA ARG A 581 -14.17 -57.58 35.48
C ARG A 581 -14.39 -56.02 35.49
N ALA A 582 -14.12 -55.33 34.37
CA ALA A 582 -14.08 -53.85 34.21
C ALA A 582 -15.42 -53.14 33.83
N LYS A 583 -15.36 -51.80 33.58
CA LYS A 583 -16.34 -50.81 33.00
C LYS A 583 -17.22 -50.01 33.99
N THR A 584 -17.79 -48.80 33.74
CA THR A 584 -17.51 -47.57 32.92
C THR A 584 -18.62 -46.51 33.21
N SER A 585 -18.34 -45.19 33.19
CA SER A 585 -19.30 -44.07 32.94
C SER A 585 -18.54 -42.74 32.79
N THR A 586 -18.39 -42.11 31.61
CA THR A 586 -19.29 -41.19 30.85
C THR A 586 -19.32 -39.70 31.28
N ASN A 587 -18.70 -38.86 30.43
CA ASN A 587 -19.19 -37.56 29.88
C ASN A 587 -19.30 -36.33 30.83
N HIS A 588 -19.33 -35.05 30.39
CA HIS A 588 -19.33 -34.43 29.03
C HIS A 588 -18.58 -33.07 29.00
N LEU A 589 -17.97 -32.75 27.84
CA LEU A 589 -17.68 -31.45 27.16
C LEU A 589 -17.38 -30.08 27.87
N LYS A 590 -16.88 -29.12 27.07
CA LYS A 590 -16.49 -27.73 27.40
C LYS A 590 -17.44 -26.69 26.73
N PHE A 591 -17.04 -25.39 26.76
CA PHE A 591 -17.51 -24.22 25.94
C PHE A 591 -18.81 -23.52 26.47
N THR A 592 -18.99 -22.17 26.45
CA THR A 592 -18.13 -21.03 25.99
C THR A 592 -18.58 -19.63 26.52
N HIS A 593 -17.70 -18.62 26.35
CA HIS A 593 -17.91 -17.16 26.06
C HIS A 593 -18.51 -16.12 27.07
N THR A 594 -17.70 -15.06 27.28
CA THR A 594 -17.95 -13.58 27.38
C THR A 594 -19.05 -12.89 28.21
N ASP A 595 -18.61 -11.74 28.77
CA ASP A 595 -19.31 -10.48 29.10
C ASP A 595 -20.42 -10.51 30.19
N ASP A 596 -20.75 -9.43 30.89
CA ASP A 596 -20.44 -7.99 30.77
C ASP A 596 -20.09 -7.37 32.15
N GLY A 597 -19.48 -6.17 32.22
CA GLY A 597 -18.91 -5.61 33.46
C GLY A 597 -18.61 -4.10 33.44
N ALA A 598 -19.65 -3.26 33.43
CA ALA A 598 -19.58 -1.80 33.34
C ALA A 598 -18.74 -1.07 34.43
N SER A 599 -18.19 0.09 34.05
CA SER A 599 -17.68 1.15 34.96
C SER A 599 -17.96 2.53 34.36
N ALA A 600 -18.07 3.59 35.16
CA ALA A 600 -18.64 4.87 34.74
C ALA A 600 -18.08 6.13 35.43
N PHE A 601 -18.30 7.27 34.75
CA PHE A 601 -18.36 8.67 35.24
C PHE A 601 -17.08 9.53 35.38
N HIS A 602 -17.22 10.77 34.84
CA HIS A 602 -16.40 12.00 34.98
C HIS A 602 -14.92 12.00 34.50
N GLY A 603 -14.39 13.11 33.95
CA GLY A 603 -15.05 14.39 33.61
C GLY A 603 -14.09 15.45 33.02
N ASP A 604 -14.69 16.46 32.37
CA ASP A 604 -14.22 17.81 31.98
C ASP A 604 -12.81 18.09 31.37
N ASP A 605 -12.84 18.47 30.09
CA ASP A 605 -12.53 19.83 29.58
C ASP A 605 -11.11 20.45 29.82
N ARG A 606 -10.23 20.43 28.79
CA ARG A 606 -9.86 21.65 27.99
C ARG A 606 -8.71 21.51 26.97
N ASN A 607 -8.94 22.11 25.79
CA ASN A 607 -8.02 22.90 24.92
C ASN A 607 -6.50 22.80 25.22
N GLN A 608 -5.62 22.46 24.28
CA GLN A 608 -5.37 23.16 23.00
C GLN A 608 -4.53 22.29 22.03
N SER A 609 -4.72 22.47 20.72
CA SER A 609 -3.69 22.18 19.71
C SER A 609 -3.91 22.98 18.42
N GLN A 610 -2.80 23.48 17.87
CA GLN A 610 -2.54 23.73 16.45
C GLN A 610 -3.57 24.54 15.64
N GLN A 611 -3.27 25.84 15.45
CA GLN A 611 -3.70 26.54 14.24
C GLN A 611 -2.84 26.09 13.06
N THR A 612 -3.47 25.53 12.03
CA THR A 612 -2.91 25.48 10.67
C THR A 612 -3.42 26.71 9.93
N GLU A 613 -2.54 27.44 9.25
CA GLU A 613 -2.94 28.53 8.36
C GLU A 613 -3.37 27.96 7.00
N GLU A 614 -4.67 27.88 6.75
CA GLU A 614 -5.20 27.67 5.39
C GLU A 614 -6.07 28.88 4.98
N THR A 615 -5.77 29.43 3.80
CA THR A 615 -6.35 30.68 3.30
C THR A 615 -7.67 30.44 2.58
N GLU A 616 -8.69 29.98 3.31
CA GLU A 616 -10.05 29.93 2.78
C GLU A 616 -10.56 31.33 2.46
N THR A 617 -11.11 31.49 1.24
CA THR A 617 -11.77 32.73 0.82
C THR A 617 -13.17 32.78 1.44
N GLU A 618 -13.31 33.42 2.61
CA GLU A 618 -14.59 33.49 3.35
C GLU A 618 -15.75 33.90 2.43
N ASP A 619 -16.73 33.00 2.26
CA ASP A 619 -17.88 33.18 1.38
C ASP A 619 -18.89 34.16 2.00
N TYR A 620 -18.61 35.46 1.83
CA TYR A 620 -19.24 36.60 2.51
C TYR A 620 -20.78 36.63 2.48
N ALA A 621 -21.42 35.97 1.51
CA ALA A 621 -22.88 35.84 1.43
C ALA A 621 -23.49 35.12 2.66
N LYS A 622 -22.72 34.19 3.26
CA LYS A 622 -23.12 33.42 4.44
C LYS A 622 -23.15 34.25 5.73
N PHE A 623 -22.49 35.41 5.79
CA PHE A 623 -22.40 36.22 7.01
C PHE A 623 -23.78 36.60 7.58
N THR A 624 -23.89 36.68 8.90
CA THR A 624 -25.07 37.21 9.58
C THR A 624 -25.15 38.74 9.44
N VAL A 625 -26.35 39.31 9.61
CA VAL A 625 -26.55 40.77 9.64
C VAL A 625 -25.66 41.44 10.71
N LEU A 626 -25.38 40.74 11.81
CA LEU A 626 -24.50 41.25 12.87
C LEU A 626 -23.03 41.32 12.41
N LYS A 627 -22.46 40.22 11.87
CA LYS A 627 -21.06 40.18 11.37
C LYS A 627 -20.85 41.26 10.29
N LEU A 628 -21.81 41.43 9.38
CA LEU A 628 -21.75 42.46 8.32
C LEU A 628 -21.76 43.90 8.86
N LYS A 629 -22.58 44.20 9.87
CA LYS A 629 -22.60 45.54 10.51
C LYS A 629 -21.32 45.83 11.28
N GLN A 630 -20.78 44.83 11.97
CA GLN A 630 -19.50 44.92 12.67
C GLN A 630 -18.35 45.20 11.69
N GLU A 631 -18.26 44.44 10.60
CA GLU A 631 -17.15 44.57 9.65
C GLU A 631 -17.22 45.90 8.85
N LEU A 632 -18.41 46.35 8.46
CA LEU A 632 -18.61 47.70 7.91
C LEU A 632 -18.13 48.80 8.88
N THR A 633 -18.41 48.64 10.18
CA THR A 633 -17.98 49.61 11.20
C THR A 633 -16.46 49.58 11.39
N LYS A 634 -15.85 48.38 11.42
CA LYS A 634 -14.41 48.14 11.54
C LYS A 634 -13.61 48.73 10.37
N HIS A 635 -14.15 48.70 9.14
CA HIS A 635 -13.54 49.38 7.98
C HIS A 635 -13.84 50.89 7.89
N GLY A 636 -14.48 51.48 8.90
CA GLY A 636 -14.76 52.91 9.00
C GLY A 636 -16.07 53.39 8.35
N PHE A 637 -16.91 52.48 7.85
CA PHE A 637 -18.14 52.80 7.11
C PHE A 637 -19.41 52.84 7.98
N GLY A 638 -19.27 52.99 9.30
CA GLY A 638 -20.39 53.08 10.24
C GLY A 638 -21.34 54.24 9.97
N ALA A 639 -20.84 55.36 9.41
CA ALA A 639 -21.66 56.52 9.05
C ALA A 639 -22.62 56.22 7.89
N GLN A 640 -22.16 55.51 6.86
CA GLN A 640 -22.98 55.09 5.72
C GLN A 640 -24.01 54.02 6.15
N LEU A 641 -23.67 53.16 7.12
CA LEU A 641 -24.60 52.21 7.69
C LEU A 641 -25.78 52.90 8.41
N LEU A 642 -25.53 54.01 9.12
CA LEU A 642 -26.55 54.79 9.83
C LEU A 642 -27.47 55.60 8.90
N GLN A 643 -27.05 55.88 7.66
CA GLN A 643 -27.90 56.55 6.67
C GLN A 643 -29.00 55.63 6.12
N LEU A 644 -28.83 54.31 6.20
CA LEU A 644 -29.87 53.35 5.84
C LEU A 644 -30.91 53.27 6.99
N LYS A 645 -32.08 53.85 6.79
CA LYS A 645 -33.24 53.64 7.68
C LYS A 645 -33.86 52.27 7.38
N ASN A 646 -33.81 51.37 8.37
CA ASN A 646 -34.35 49.99 8.33
C ASN A 646 -33.83 49.11 7.17
N PRO A 647 -32.51 48.85 7.06
CA PRO A 647 -31.93 48.04 5.98
C PRO A 647 -32.19 46.54 6.15
N THR A 648 -32.44 45.85 5.04
CA THR A 648 -32.49 44.38 4.97
C THR A 648 -31.07 43.78 4.91
N LYS A 649 -30.94 42.45 5.08
CA LYS A 649 -29.64 41.76 4.90
C LYS A 649 -29.02 42.04 3.53
N LYS A 650 -29.84 42.17 2.48
CA LYS A 650 -29.39 42.40 1.09
C LYS A 650 -28.74 43.77 0.91
N ASP A 651 -29.29 44.80 1.57
CA ASP A 651 -28.80 46.18 1.46
C ASP A 651 -27.45 46.34 2.17
N ILE A 652 -27.29 45.70 3.33
CA ILE A 652 -26.04 45.69 4.10
C ILE A 652 -24.95 44.90 3.35
N LEU A 653 -25.30 43.75 2.74
CA LEU A 653 -24.39 43.00 1.86
C LEU A 653 -23.94 43.86 0.67
N ALA A 654 -24.86 44.53 -0.02
CA ALA A 654 -24.53 45.39 -1.16
C ALA A 654 -23.60 46.55 -0.76
N LEU A 655 -23.79 47.13 0.43
CA LEU A 655 -22.96 48.21 0.95
C LEU A 655 -21.56 47.70 1.37
N TYR A 656 -21.46 46.50 1.96
CA TYR A 656 -20.20 45.82 2.26
C TYR A 656 -19.39 45.52 0.97
N VAL A 657 -20.01 44.91 -0.04
CA VAL A 657 -19.37 44.64 -1.34
C VAL A 657 -18.92 45.95 -2.01
N LYS A 658 -19.72 47.02 -1.95
CA LYS A 658 -19.43 48.30 -2.61
C LYS A 658 -18.30 49.09 -1.93
N LEU A 659 -18.15 49.03 -0.61
CA LEU A 659 -17.21 49.87 0.14
C LEU A 659 -15.99 49.14 0.72
N VAL A 660 -16.13 47.86 1.11
CA VAL A 660 -15.03 47.08 1.70
C VAL A 660 -14.27 46.32 0.60
N LEU A 661 -14.93 45.41 -0.11
CA LEU A 661 -14.26 44.55 -1.10
C LEU A 661 -13.66 45.36 -2.26
N LYS A 662 -14.33 46.44 -2.72
CA LYS A 662 -13.76 47.35 -3.73
C LYS A 662 -12.53 48.14 -3.23
N LYS A 663 -12.37 48.34 -1.93
CA LYS A 663 -11.20 49.04 -1.34
C LYS A 663 -10.00 48.10 -1.20
N GLN A 664 -10.22 46.79 -1.10
CA GLN A 664 -9.16 45.77 -1.14
C GLN A 664 -8.66 45.44 -2.55
N LEU A 665 -9.28 45.99 -3.60
CA LEU A 665 -8.85 45.86 -5.01
C LEU A 665 -8.07 47.09 -5.52
N TYR A 666 -7.83 48.10 -4.68
CA TYR A 666 -7.10 49.33 -4.99
C TYR A 666 -6.26 49.79 -3.77
N SER A 667 -5.48 48.86 -3.21
CA SER A 667 -4.49 49.08 -2.16
C SER A 667 -3.28 48.17 -2.38
#